data_AF-A0AAX6FY05-F1
#
_entry.id   AF-A0AAX6FY05-F1
#
_cell.length_a   1.000
_cell.length_b   1.000
_cell.length_c   1.000
_cell.angle_alpha   90.00
_cell.angle_beta   90.00
_cell.angle_gamma   90.00
#
_symmetry.space_group_name_H-M   'P 1'
#
loop_
_entity.id
_entity.type
_entity.pdbx_description
1 polymer ?
#
loop_
_entity_poly.entity_id
_entity_poly.type
_entity_poly.pdbx_seq_one_letter_code
_entity_poly.pdbx_strand_id
1 'polypeptide(L)'
;MVPIPSLLSIDQVMSRAVRAGLKLSVAAILAAWVVIWILKPTKLWKKSWHVAEDWAESTGVLRESGLNVIVFCFPILAVAVLLYILAYLRPREGRIRQSTSLIARFSDPIIINSPIGTLSSCELLAAALFIVFLAWTYYSNLASDLKRTTPSKILKLNRRQLKVMAAGVRFGSLSEACLALLLLPVLRGMSLFKYMFGVQFEASVRYHVWIGNGIMLFTLLHSATIMSVWGEKNSLWVEITRWQSTGRVYLAGAIALLTLCVIWLSSLPPVRRTKFHLFYLTHHLYIVFLFFFLMHAGTGHFYLVFAGVLLFALDKILRIVQSSRSTSVLSARVLACKAIELTLPKHPSMQYAPTSTIFVKIPSISRLQWHPFSITSSSNMDDDRLSVMIKCQGPWTSSLYEKIQSMSIQVPGSESTKSLLAAMEGPYGPATFDYQRYGSLLLVAGGSGITPFLSILQDVASRNRDTNTCPTRIQLVYAVKKSVDLSMLTPISSLLLDWPPGLGHLKLRVFVTQEKDRSGNSVSEILHEMSQVKAVILDRHSSGEHVPKPQGLLLKAAVAGLASVAFLVSLVCLTHFFVHKEKRSSPNKTPSWISDTLVLCSFVIATSCAATMAVALSMGRKDVHVPAVPRNKSKSAETCSENVQNVWGEDEINFGKRPNLVDIVSELQNEQGRSEVGVFVCGPDSLQRSVASVCRATCSQKYGRKNKLLLRFHSVNFSL
;
A
#
# COMPACT_ATOMS: atom_id res chain seq x y z
N MET A 1 34.96 -36.25 -5.57
CA MET A 1 33.53 -36.57 -5.44
C MET A 1 32.73 -35.34 -5.81
N VAL A 2 32.06 -35.36 -6.96
CA VAL A 2 31.13 -34.32 -7.39
C VAL A 2 29.84 -34.48 -6.57
N PRO A 3 29.26 -33.42 -5.98
CA PRO A 3 28.02 -33.56 -5.23
C PRO A 3 26.88 -33.86 -6.20
N ILE A 4 26.26 -35.02 -6.04
CA ILE A 4 25.04 -35.42 -6.75
C ILE A 4 23.92 -34.45 -6.34
N PRO A 5 23.18 -33.85 -7.28
CA PRO A 5 22.05 -33.00 -6.93
C PRO A 5 20.99 -33.85 -6.22
N SER A 6 20.62 -33.46 -5.00
CA SER A 6 19.57 -34.09 -4.21
C SER A 6 18.28 -34.19 -5.04
N LEU A 7 17.80 -35.40 -5.29
CA LEU A 7 16.49 -35.67 -5.90
C LEU A 7 15.41 -34.96 -5.06
N LEU A 8 14.69 -34.02 -5.68
CA LEU A 8 13.54 -33.37 -5.06
C LEU A 8 12.52 -34.44 -4.67
N SER A 9 11.98 -34.36 -3.44
CA SER A 9 10.92 -35.28 -3.02
C SER A 9 9.68 -35.12 -3.91
N ILE A 10 8.90 -36.20 -4.09
CA ILE A 10 7.67 -36.22 -4.90
C ILE A 10 6.72 -35.08 -4.46
N ASP A 11 6.64 -34.81 -3.16
CA ASP A 11 5.84 -33.71 -2.60
C ASP A 11 6.31 -32.31 -3.03
N GLN A 12 7.62 -32.10 -3.16
CA GLN A 12 8.17 -30.84 -3.66
C GLN A 12 7.90 -30.66 -5.16
N VAL A 13 7.97 -31.74 -5.94
CA VAL A 13 7.62 -31.73 -7.38
C VAL A 13 6.13 -31.44 -7.57
N MET A 14 5.26 -32.13 -6.81
CA MET A 14 3.82 -31.92 -6.83
C MET A 14 3.43 -30.50 -6.41
N SER A 15 4.04 -29.96 -5.34
CA SER A 15 3.83 -28.57 -4.90
C SER A 15 4.26 -27.54 -5.96
N ARG A 16 5.36 -27.79 -6.67
CA ARG A 16 5.82 -26.94 -7.77
C ARG A 16 4.85 -27.00 -8.96
N ALA A 17 4.38 -28.17 -9.34
CA ALA A 17 3.40 -28.36 -10.42
C ALA A 17 2.08 -27.64 -10.11
N VAL A 18 1.53 -27.82 -8.89
CA VAL A 18 0.32 -27.12 -8.44
C VAL A 18 0.49 -25.60 -8.48
N ARG A 19 1.65 -25.08 -8.04
CA ARG A 19 1.94 -23.64 -8.07
C ARG A 19 2.07 -23.11 -9.49
N ALA A 20 2.70 -23.87 -10.39
CA ALA A 20 2.80 -23.51 -11.80
C ALA A 20 1.41 -23.45 -12.45
N GLY A 21 0.58 -24.47 -12.21
CA GLY A 21 -0.81 -24.52 -12.66
C GLY A 21 -1.62 -23.33 -12.17
N LEU A 22 -1.58 -23.03 -10.87
CA LEU A 22 -2.29 -21.88 -10.29
C LEU A 22 -1.82 -20.53 -10.87
N LYS A 23 -0.51 -20.36 -11.14
CA LYS A 23 0.01 -19.14 -11.80
C LYS A 23 -0.51 -19.01 -13.23
N LEU A 24 -0.52 -20.11 -13.99
CA LEU A 24 -1.09 -20.19 -15.33
C LEU A 24 -2.58 -19.83 -15.31
N SER A 25 -3.35 -20.36 -14.35
CA SER A 25 -4.76 -20.02 -14.19
C SER A 25 -4.98 -18.53 -13.90
N VAL A 26 -4.20 -17.95 -12.98
CA VAL A 26 -4.28 -16.50 -12.69
C VAL A 26 -3.97 -15.68 -13.95
N ALA A 27 -2.92 -16.02 -14.68
CA ALA A 27 -2.54 -15.32 -15.90
C ALA A 27 -3.62 -15.45 -17.00
N ALA A 28 -4.19 -16.65 -17.17
CA ALA A 28 -5.24 -16.91 -18.15
C ALA A 28 -6.53 -16.14 -17.82
N ILE A 29 -6.97 -16.15 -16.56
CA ILE A 29 -8.18 -15.43 -16.12
C ILE A 29 -8.01 -13.92 -16.32
N LEU A 30 -6.85 -13.35 -15.94
CA LEU A 30 -6.56 -11.94 -16.13
C LEU A 30 -6.49 -11.56 -17.62
N ALA A 31 -5.81 -12.37 -18.44
CA ALA A 31 -5.73 -12.13 -19.87
C ALA A 31 -7.12 -12.16 -20.51
N ALA A 32 -7.96 -13.14 -20.17
CA ALA A 32 -9.34 -13.22 -20.63
C ALA A 32 -10.15 -11.99 -20.22
N TRP A 33 -10.02 -11.55 -18.95
CA TRP A 33 -10.71 -10.36 -18.45
C TRP A 33 -10.27 -9.08 -19.18
N VAL A 34 -8.97 -8.91 -19.45
CA VAL A 34 -8.45 -7.77 -20.24
C VAL A 34 -8.98 -7.81 -21.68
N VAL A 35 -9.00 -8.98 -22.31
CA VAL A 35 -9.55 -9.16 -23.66
C VAL A 35 -11.03 -8.78 -23.69
N ILE A 36 -11.82 -9.17 -22.69
CA ILE A 36 -13.22 -8.78 -22.56
C ILE A 36 -13.38 -7.25 -22.53
N TRP A 37 -12.55 -6.53 -21.76
CA TRP A 37 -12.59 -5.07 -21.74
C TRP A 37 -12.21 -4.43 -23.07
N ILE A 38 -11.23 -4.98 -23.78
CA ILE A 38 -10.81 -4.50 -25.11
C ILE A 38 -11.90 -4.75 -26.17
N LEU A 39 -12.60 -5.88 -26.08
CA LEU A 39 -13.66 -6.26 -27.00
C LEU A 39 -14.99 -5.56 -26.72
N LYS A 40 -15.29 -5.24 -25.44
CA LYS A 40 -16.52 -4.55 -25.01
C LYS A 40 -17.01 -3.41 -25.91
N PRO A 41 -16.16 -2.46 -26.37
CA PRO A 41 -16.61 -1.36 -27.21
C PRO A 41 -16.91 -1.75 -28.68
N THR A 42 -16.54 -2.95 -29.12
CA THR A 42 -16.67 -3.41 -30.51
C THR A 42 -18.10 -3.82 -30.88
N LYS A 43 -18.40 -3.80 -32.18
CA LYS A 43 -19.69 -4.30 -32.70
C LYS A 43 -19.86 -5.80 -32.51
N LEU A 44 -18.76 -6.56 -32.63
CA LEU A 44 -18.74 -8.00 -32.44
C LEU A 44 -19.21 -8.34 -31.03
N TRP A 45 -18.64 -7.69 -30.02
CA TRP A 45 -19.06 -7.86 -28.63
C TRP A 45 -20.53 -7.53 -28.45
N LYS A 46 -21.01 -6.37 -28.92
CA LYS A 46 -22.42 -5.98 -28.77
C LYS A 46 -23.37 -7.04 -29.36
N LYS A 47 -23.04 -7.65 -30.50
CA LYS A 47 -23.85 -8.71 -31.12
C LYS A 47 -23.81 -10.01 -30.29
N SER A 48 -22.62 -10.47 -29.94
CA SER A 48 -22.44 -11.70 -29.15
C SER A 48 -23.01 -11.58 -27.73
N TRP A 49 -22.92 -10.39 -27.14
CA TRP A 49 -23.41 -10.10 -25.80
C TRP A 49 -24.94 -10.17 -25.72
N HIS A 50 -25.65 -9.66 -26.73
CA HIS A 50 -27.11 -9.82 -26.78
C HIS A 50 -27.54 -11.29 -26.82
N VAL A 51 -26.82 -12.15 -27.55
CA VAL A 51 -27.09 -13.60 -27.55
C VAL A 51 -26.85 -14.20 -26.16
N ALA A 52 -25.79 -13.77 -25.47
CA ALA A 52 -25.49 -14.21 -24.12
C ALA A 52 -26.52 -13.71 -23.09
N GLU A 53 -27.01 -12.48 -23.24
CA GLU A 53 -28.10 -11.91 -22.43
C GLU A 53 -29.39 -12.71 -22.63
N ASP A 54 -29.80 -12.95 -23.87
CA ASP A 54 -30.99 -13.75 -24.20
C ASP A 54 -30.89 -15.16 -23.60
N TRP A 55 -29.70 -15.78 -23.67
CA TRP A 55 -29.42 -17.06 -23.03
C TRP A 55 -29.50 -17.00 -21.50
N ALA A 56 -28.92 -15.98 -20.87
CA ALA A 56 -28.96 -15.78 -19.42
C ALA A 56 -30.38 -15.46 -18.90
N GLU A 57 -31.20 -14.78 -19.70
CA GLU A 57 -32.62 -14.59 -19.43
C GLU A 57 -33.38 -15.91 -19.53
N SER A 58 -33.07 -16.75 -20.53
CA SER A 58 -33.76 -18.03 -20.76
C SER A 58 -33.52 -19.06 -19.65
N THR A 59 -32.33 -19.05 -19.04
CA THR A 59 -31.96 -19.96 -17.94
C THR A 59 -32.57 -19.55 -16.60
N GLY A 60 -33.08 -18.32 -16.49
CA GLY A 60 -33.80 -17.82 -15.31
C GLY A 60 -32.94 -17.53 -14.09
N VAL A 61 -31.87 -18.32 -13.84
CA VAL A 61 -31.03 -18.29 -12.64
C VAL A 61 -30.10 -17.07 -12.59
N LEU A 62 -29.55 -16.63 -13.73
CA LEU A 62 -28.54 -15.57 -13.75
C LEU A 62 -29.10 -14.21 -14.14
N ARG A 63 -30.15 -14.14 -14.98
CA ARG A 63 -30.71 -12.88 -15.52
C ARG A 63 -29.61 -11.96 -16.12
N GLU A 64 -30.00 -10.79 -16.64
CA GLU A 64 -29.04 -9.81 -17.19
C GLU A 64 -28.00 -9.34 -16.14
N SER A 65 -28.45 -9.18 -14.89
CA SER A 65 -27.61 -8.71 -13.79
C SER A 65 -26.53 -9.72 -13.38
N GLY A 66 -26.83 -11.02 -13.33
CA GLY A 66 -25.87 -12.05 -12.94
C GLY A 66 -24.81 -12.31 -14.01
N LEU A 67 -25.14 -12.16 -15.29
CA LEU A 67 -24.16 -12.30 -16.38
C LEU A 67 -23.07 -11.23 -16.28
N ASN A 68 -23.45 -9.96 -16.07
CA ASN A 68 -22.50 -8.86 -15.89
C ASN A 68 -21.58 -9.09 -14.68
N VAL A 69 -22.15 -9.57 -13.56
CA VAL A 69 -21.39 -9.90 -12.36
C VAL A 69 -20.38 -11.02 -12.62
N ILE A 70 -20.78 -12.10 -13.30
CA ILE A 70 -19.89 -13.23 -13.61
C ILE A 70 -18.75 -12.81 -14.54
N VAL A 71 -19.02 -11.96 -15.53
CA VAL A 71 -18.04 -11.62 -16.57
C VAL A 71 -17.07 -10.53 -16.09
N PHE A 72 -17.55 -9.54 -15.33
CA PHE A 72 -16.73 -8.39 -14.95
C PHE A 72 -16.25 -8.42 -13.49
N CYS A 73 -17.05 -8.93 -12.55
CA CYS A 73 -16.68 -8.97 -11.13
C CYS A 73 -15.87 -10.21 -10.77
N PHE A 74 -16.40 -11.39 -11.08
CA PHE A 74 -15.88 -12.66 -10.61
C PHE A 74 -14.43 -12.96 -11.03
N PRO A 75 -13.93 -12.58 -12.22
CA PRO A 75 -12.54 -12.84 -12.59
C PRO A 75 -11.56 -12.16 -11.64
N ILE A 76 -11.81 -10.92 -11.24
CA ILE A 76 -10.96 -10.19 -10.30
C ILE A 76 -11.04 -10.80 -8.89
N LEU A 77 -12.23 -11.21 -8.45
CA LEU A 77 -12.43 -11.87 -7.15
C LEU A 77 -11.75 -13.25 -7.11
N ALA A 78 -11.86 -14.03 -8.19
CA ALA A 78 -11.22 -15.33 -8.34
C ALA A 78 -9.69 -15.18 -8.35
N VAL A 79 -9.17 -14.21 -9.10
CA VAL A 79 -7.73 -13.87 -9.09
C VAL A 79 -7.27 -13.51 -7.68
N ALA A 80 -8.04 -12.70 -6.93
CA ALA A 80 -7.71 -12.39 -5.54
C ALA A 80 -7.59 -13.64 -4.67
N VAL A 81 -8.59 -14.53 -4.71
CA VAL A 81 -8.59 -15.80 -3.96
C VAL A 81 -7.39 -16.68 -4.35
N LEU A 82 -7.17 -16.88 -5.65
CA LEU A 82 -6.08 -17.70 -6.18
C LEU A 82 -4.71 -17.13 -5.80
N LEU A 83 -4.55 -15.80 -5.83
CA LEU A 83 -3.31 -15.14 -5.41
C LEU A 83 -3.02 -15.34 -3.92
N TYR A 84 -4.02 -15.31 -3.04
CA TYR A 84 -3.83 -15.58 -1.62
C TYR A 84 -3.48 -17.05 -1.35
N ILE A 85 -4.09 -18.00 -2.08
CA ILE A 85 -3.75 -19.43 -2.01
C ILE A 85 -2.31 -19.64 -2.52
N LEU A 86 -1.95 -19.05 -3.66
CA LEU A 86 -0.59 -19.08 -4.21
C LEU A 86 0.44 -18.52 -3.23
N ALA A 87 0.11 -17.43 -2.54
CA ALA A 87 0.97 -16.82 -1.54
C ALA A 87 1.13 -17.71 -0.30
N TYR A 88 0.09 -18.44 0.10
CA TYR A 88 0.15 -19.41 1.19
C TYR A 88 1.00 -20.64 0.83
N LEU A 89 0.86 -21.16 -0.40
CA LEU A 89 1.62 -22.30 -0.91
C LEU A 89 3.06 -21.94 -1.29
N ARG A 90 3.44 -20.66 -1.23
CA ARG A 90 4.83 -20.25 -1.46
C ARG A 90 5.64 -20.77 -0.28
N PRO A 91 6.59 -21.70 -0.50
CA PRO A 91 7.41 -22.23 0.57
C PRO A 91 8.12 -21.06 1.23
N ARG A 92 8.30 -21.17 2.53
CA ARG A 92 9.18 -20.31 3.33
C ARG A 92 10.65 -20.63 3.02
N GLU A 93 10.94 -20.91 1.75
CA GLU A 93 12.24 -21.32 1.23
C GLU A 93 13.23 -20.21 1.56
N GLY A 94 14.20 -20.57 2.41
CA GLY A 94 15.26 -19.68 2.82
C GLY A 94 16.08 -19.23 1.61
N ARG A 95 16.36 -17.92 1.56
CA ARG A 95 17.58 -17.30 1.01
C ARG A 95 18.16 -17.93 -0.26
N ILE A 96 17.36 -18.31 -1.25
CA ILE A 96 17.92 -18.65 -2.58
C ILE A 96 18.00 -17.35 -3.37
N ARG A 97 19.25 -16.91 -3.57
CA ARG A 97 19.67 -15.85 -4.49
C ARG A 97 18.88 -15.99 -5.79
N GLN A 98 17.89 -15.11 -6.00
CA GLN A 98 17.11 -15.13 -7.23
C GLN A 98 18.06 -14.86 -8.39
N SER A 99 18.24 -15.87 -9.25
CA SER A 99 18.83 -15.70 -10.57
C SER A 99 18.15 -14.51 -11.26
N THR A 100 18.97 -13.57 -11.73
CA THR A 100 18.56 -12.37 -12.44
C THR A 100 17.54 -12.70 -13.52
N SER A 101 16.25 -12.49 -13.24
CA SER A 101 15.23 -12.58 -14.28
C SER A 101 15.39 -11.37 -15.21
N LEU A 102 15.08 -11.55 -16.50
CA LEU A 102 15.02 -10.47 -17.49
C LEU A 102 14.17 -9.28 -17.01
N ILE A 103 13.18 -9.54 -16.15
CA ILE A 103 12.28 -8.55 -15.54
C ILE A 103 13.05 -7.57 -14.63
N ALA A 104 14.06 -8.03 -13.90
CA ALA A 104 14.87 -7.18 -13.01
C ALA A 104 15.71 -6.13 -13.76
N ARG A 105 15.87 -6.26 -15.08
CA ARG A 105 16.54 -5.27 -15.94
C ARG A 105 15.60 -4.15 -16.39
N PHE A 106 14.29 -4.37 -16.37
CA PHE A 106 13.27 -3.38 -16.73
C PHE A 106 12.72 -2.60 -15.52
N SER A 107 13.04 -3.05 -14.30
CA SER A 107 12.68 -2.38 -13.03
C SER A 107 13.54 -1.16 -12.71
N ASP A 108 14.66 -0.96 -13.41
CA ASP A 108 15.52 0.20 -13.19
C ASP A 108 14.78 1.50 -13.62
N PRO A 109 14.86 2.59 -12.83
CA PRO A 109 14.15 3.83 -13.12
C PRO A 109 14.74 4.52 -14.36
N ILE A 110 13.93 4.72 -15.41
CA ILE A 110 14.30 5.44 -16.64
C ILE A 110 14.09 6.94 -16.46
N ILE A 111 12.94 7.33 -15.91
CA ILE A 111 12.58 8.73 -15.69
C ILE A 111 12.76 9.04 -14.21
N ILE A 112 13.71 9.92 -13.92
CA ILE A 112 14.06 10.32 -12.54
C ILE A 112 13.57 11.75 -12.23
N ASN A 113 13.34 12.56 -13.28
CA ASN A 113 12.98 13.96 -13.17
C ASN A 113 11.59 14.23 -13.78
N SER A 114 10.54 13.69 -13.16
CA SER A 114 9.16 14.04 -13.50
C SER A 114 8.40 14.49 -12.24
N PRO A 115 7.46 15.45 -12.34
CA PRO A 115 6.51 15.74 -11.26
C PRO A 115 5.67 14.51 -10.86
N ILE A 116 5.70 13.45 -11.68
CA ILE A 116 4.97 12.19 -11.52
C ILE A 116 5.79 11.16 -10.69
N GLY A 117 7.07 11.42 -10.40
CA GLY A 117 7.96 10.54 -9.62
C GLY A 117 8.94 9.73 -10.47
N THR A 118 9.62 8.76 -9.85
CA THR A 118 10.55 7.85 -10.53
C THR A 118 9.77 6.72 -11.23
N LEU A 119 9.91 6.60 -12.55
CA LEU A 119 9.20 5.60 -13.36
C LEU A 119 10.18 4.57 -13.95
N SER A 120 9.87 3.30 -13.77
CA SER A 120 10.49 2.18 -14.47
C SER A 120 9.98 2.05 -15.91
N SER A 121 10.73 1.31 -16.74
CA SER A 121 10.33 0.99 -18.13
C SER A 121 8.98 0.27 -18.19
N CYS A 122 8.76 -0.68 -17.27
CA CYS A 122 7.52 -1.44 -17.20
C CYS A 122 6.32 -0.56 -16.87
N GLU A 123 6.48 0.38 -15.93
CA GLU A 123 5.42 1.32 -15.57
C GLU A 123 5.07 2.25 -16.72
N LEU A 124 6.07 2.73 -17.47
CA LEU A 124 5.85 3.55 -18.65
C LEU A 124 5.08 2.79 -19.74
N LEU A 125 5.48 1.55 -20.02
CA LEU A 125 4.79 0.69 -20.98
C LEU A 125 3.34 0.42 -20.53
N ALA A 126 3.13 0.08 -19.26
CA ALA A 126 1.80 -0.15 -18.71
C ALA A 126 0.91 1.10 -18.82
N ALA A 127 1.45 2.29 -18.50
CA ALA A 127 0.73 3.56 -18.65
C ALA A 127 0.39 3.86 -20.12
N ALA A 128 1.33 3.64 -21.04
CA ALA A 128 1.09 3.83 -22.48
C ALA A 128 0.00 2.88 -23.00
N LEU A 129 0.07 1.59 -22.66
CA LEU A 129 -0.96 0.60 -23.02
C LEU A 129 -2.33 0.97 -22.44
N PHE A 130 -2.37 1.47 -21.21
CA PHE A 130 -3.62 1.93 -20.60
C PHE A 130 -4.21 3.15 -21.31
N ILE A 131 -3.38 4.13 -21.72
CA ILE A 131 -3.82 5.28 -22.52
C ILE A 131 -4.35 4.83 -23.89
N VAL A 132 -3.65 3.91 -24.57
CA VAL A 132 -4.11 3.33 -25.84
C VAL A 132 -5.45 2.62 -25.65
N PHE A 133 -5.62 1.86 -24.57
CA PHE A 133 -6.89 1.21 -24.23
C PHE A 133 -8.03 2.23 -24.01
N LEU A 134 -7.78 3.33 -23.30
CA LEU A 134 -8.77 4.39 -23.11
C LEU A 134 -9.13 5.05 -24.44
N ALA A 135 -8.13 5.38 -25.28
CA ALA A 135 -8.36 5.96 -26.60
C ALA A 135 -9.16 5.02 -27.51
N TRP A 136 -8.82 3.73 -27.53
CA TRP A 136 -9.55 2.68 -28.25
C TRP A 136 -11.00 2.58 -27.79
N THR A 137 -11.23 2.57 -26.47
CA THR A 137 -12.55 2.47 -25.86
C THR A 137 -13.42 3.68 -26.21
N TYR A 138 -12.84 4.88 -26.21
CA TYR A 138 -13.51 6.11 -26.60
C TYR A 138 -13.87 6.08 -28.09
N TYR A 139 -12.88 5.85 -28.95
CA TYR A 139 -13.04 5.87 -30.41
C TYR A 139 -14.06 4.85 -30.88
N SER A 140 -13.93 3.59 -30.46
CA SER A 140 -14.79 2.50 -30.92
C SER A 140 -16.26 2.72 -30.54
N ASN A 141 -16.51 3.17 -29.30
CA ASN A 141 -17.86 3.47 -28.86
C ASN A 141 -18.43 4.73 -29.53
N LEU A 142 -17.65 5.80 -29.63
CA LEU A 142 -18.08 7.04 -30.26
C LEU A 142 -18.41 6.81 -31.74
N ALA A 143 -17.53 6.12 -32.48
CA ALA A 143 -17.75 5.78 -33.89
C ALA A 143 -19.02 4.91 -34.07
N SER A 144 -19.30 4.00 -33.14
CA SER A 144 -20.54 3.21 -33.13
C SER A 144 -21.77 4.09 -32.88
N ASP A 145 -21.71 5.01 -31.92
CA ASP A 145 -22.85 5.84 -31.52
C ASP A 145 -23.18 6.90 -32.58
N LEU A 146 -22.15 7.52 -33.18
CA LEU A 146 -22.31 8.49 -34.26
C LEU A 146 -22.95 7.87 -35.52
N LYS A 147 -22.78 6.55 -35.73
CA LYS A 147 -23.43 5.80 -36.82
C LYS A 147 -24.89 5.47 -36.52
N ARG A 148 -25.26 5.28 -35.23
CA ARG A 148 -26.61 4.86 -34.79
C ARG A 148 -27.51 6.02 -34.36
N THR A 149 -27.04 7.27 -34.44
CA THR A 149 -27.73 8.44 -33.88
C THR A 149 -28.91 8.87 -34.78
N THR A 150 -30.09 8.33 -34.48
CA THR A 150 -31.38 8.81 -35.01
C THR A 150 -32.02 9.81 -34.03
N PRO A 151 -32.75 10.84 -34.49
CA PRO A 151 -33.42 11.79 -33.60
C PRO A 151 -34.34 11.06 -32.61
N SER A 152 -34.14 11.26 -31.30
CA SER A 152 -34.96 10.61 -30.29
C SER A 152 -36.22 11.45 -30.01
N LYS A 153 -37.40 10.82 -30.08
CA LYS A 153 -38.68 11.48 -29.76
C LYS A 153 -38.79 11.88 -28.27
N ILE A 154 -38.00 11.24 -27.40
CA ILE A 154 -38.09 11.36 -25.92
C ILE A 154 -37.37 12.61 -25.39
N LEU A 155 -36.16 12.92 -25.87
CA LEU A 155 -35.35 14.04 -25.34
C LEU A 155 -35.52 15.35 -26.15
N LYS A 156 -36.21 15.29 -27.30
CA LYS A 156 -36.40 16.42 -28.26
C LYS A 156 -35.08 17.17 -28.53
N LEU A 157 -34.02 16.44 -28.87
CA LEU A 157 -32.70 17.01 -29.17
C LEU A 157 -32.42 17.04 -30.67
N ASN A 158 -31.76 18.11 -31.13
CA ASN A 158 -31.28 18.20 -32.51
C ASN A 158 -30.16 17.18 -32.77
N ARG A 159 -29.94 16.81 -34.04
CA ARG A 159 -28.92 15.82 -34.42
C ARG A 159 -27.51 16.20 -33.95
N ARG A 160 -27.16 17.49 -33.96
CA ARG A 160 -25.88 18.01 -33.43
C ARG A 160 -25.79 17.79 -31.92
N GLN A 161 -26.81 18.18 -31.18
CA GLN A 161 -26.88 18.03 -29.72
C GLN A 161 -26.79 16.57 -29.29
N LEU A 162 -27.46 15.67 -30.02
CA LEU A 162 -27.41 14.24 -29.72
C LEU A 162 -26.01 13.63 -29.97
N LYS A 163 -25.28 14.10 -30.99
CA LYS A 163 -23.89 13.69 -31.23
C LYS A 163 -22.95 14.19 -30.13
N VAL A 164 -23.11 15.44 -29.68
CA VAL A 164 -22.33 16.01 -28.56
C VAL A 164 -22.64 15.26 -27.26
N MET A 165 -23.91 14.99 -27.00
CA MET A 165 -24.35 14.21 -25.84
C MET A 165 -23.76 12.80 -25.86
N ALA A 166 -23.75 12.13 -27.02
CA ALA A 166 -23.11 10.82 -27.18
C ALA A 166 -21.61 10.87 -26.86
N ALA A 167 -20.89 11.88 -27.36
CA ALA A 167 -19.48 12.10 -27.00
C ALA A 167 -19.29 12.29 -25.49
N GLY A 168 -20.18 13.07 -24.85
CA GLY A 168 -20.18 13.28 -23.41
C GLY A 168 -20.36 12.00 -22.61
N VAL A 169 -21.34 11.17 -22.97
CA VAL A 169 -21.56 9.86 -22.33
C VAL A 169 -20.32 8.96 -22.44
N ARG A 170 -19.54 9.06 -23.52
CA ARG A 170 -18.30 8.28 -23.68
C ARG A 170 -17.14 8.74 -22.82
N PHE A 171 -17.05 10.03 -22.47
CA PHE A 171 -16.15 10.44 -21.39
C PHE A 171 -16.54 9.78 -20.06
N GLY A 172 -17.83 9.63 -19.77
CA GLY A 172 -18.32 8.88 -18.60
C GLY A 172 -17.87 7.42 -18.59
N SER A 173 -17.90 6.75 -19.75
CA SER A 173 -17.38 5.37 -19.89
C SER A 173 -15.86 5.26 -19.67
N LEU A 174 -15.08 6.31 -19.98
CA LEU A 174 -13.65 6.33 -19.65
C LEU A 174 -13.42 6.48 -18.15
N SER A 175 -14.21 7.34 -17.49
CA SER A 175 -14.19 7.49 -16.04
C SER A 175 -14.51 6.16 -15.34
N GLU A 176 -15.51 5.41 -15.84
CA GLU A 176 -15.86 4.07 -15.37
C GLU A 176 -14.71 3.06 -15.49
N ALA A 177 -14.01 3.04 -16.64
CA ALA A 177 -12.86 2.16 -16.84
C ALA A 177 -11.72 2.46 -15.84
N CYS A 178 -11.49 3.74 -15.53
CA CYS A 178 -10.55 4.15 -14.48
C CYS A 178 -11.07 3.75 -13.08
N LEU A 179 -12.36 3.94 -12.79
CA LEU A 179 -12.97 3.60 -11.51
C LEU A 179 -12.87 2.10 -11.19
N ALA A 180 -12.97 1.23 -12.20
CA ALA A 180 -12.80 -0.22 -12.05
C ALA A 180 -11.44 -0.60 -11.44
N LEU A 181 -10.40 0.20 -11.68
CA LEU A 181 -9.05 -0.03 -11.17
C LEU A 181 -8.71 0.84 -9.95
N LEU A 182 -9.49 1.86 -9.61
CA LEU A 182 -9.13 2.88 -8.62
C LEU A 182 -8.87 2.33 -7.21
N LEU A 183 -9.67 1.36 -6.76
CA LEU A 183 -9.63 0.85 -5.38
C LEU A 183 -8.63 -0.29 -5.18
N LEU A 184 -8.19 -0.96 -6.26
CA LEU A 184 -7.28 -2.11 -6.17
C LEU A 184 -5.88 -1.73 -5.63
N PRO A 185 -5.27 -0.58 -6.00
CA PRO A 185 -3.96 -0.19 -5.48
C PRO A 185 -3.97 0.22 -4.01
N VAL A 186 -5.13 0.53 -3.42
CA VAL A 186 -5.26 0.98 -2.02
C VAL A 186 -5.67 -0.13 -1.05
N LEU A 187 -5.77 -1.37 -1.52
CA LEU A 187 -5.97 -2.55 -0.66
C LEU A 187 -4.73 -2.77 0.21
N ARG A 188 -4.84 -2.52 1.52
CA ARG A 188 -3.70 -2.59 2.45
C ARG A 188 -3.41 -4.01 2.92
N GLY A 189 -4.35 -4.61 3.64
CA GLY A 189 -4.28 -5.99 4.13
C GLY A 189 -4.41 -7.02 3.00
N MET A 190 -5.20 -6.69 2.00
CA MET A 190 -5.54 -7.51 0.83
C MET A 190 -4.74 -7.11 -0.43
N SER A 191 -3.55 -6.54 -0.28
CA SER A 191 -2.74 -5.99 -1.38
C SER A 191 -2.51 -6.97 -2.53
N LEU A 192 -3.28 -6.82 -3.62
CA LEU A 192 -3.17 -7.66 -4.82
C LEU A 192 -1.90 -7.36 -5.61
N PHE A 193 -1.52 -6.08 -5.69
CA PHE A 193 -0.33 -5.62 -6.40
C PHE A 193 0.96 -6.25 -5.84
N LYS A 194 1.01 -6.50 -4.52
CA LYS A 194 2.13 -7.21 -3.88
C LYS A 194 2.29 -8.63 -4.42
N TYR A 195 1.21 -9.39 -4.54
CA TYR A 195 1.28 -10.80 -4.97
C TYR A 195 1.35 -10.95 -6.48
N MET A 196 0.77 -10.01 -7.24
CA MET A 196 0.72 -10.06 -8.70
C MET A 196 1.98 -9.47 -9.36
N PHE A 197 2.44 -8.31 -8.90
CA PHE A 197 3.53 -7.56 -9.53
C PHE A 197 4.75 -7.38 -8.62
N GLY A 198 4.69 -7.82 -7.36
CA GLY A 198 5.74 -7.56 -6.38
C GLY A 198 5.80 -6.09 -5.92
N VAL A 199 4.83 -5.27 -6.31
CA VAL A 199 4.77 -3.85 -5.95
C VAL A 199 4.23 -3.69 -4.54
N GLN A 200 4.97 -3.01 -3.68
CA GLN A 200 4.57 -2.75 -2.30
C GLN A 200 3.39 -1.79 -2.21
N PHE A 201 2.67 -1.82 -1.09
CA PHE A 201 1.52 -0.96 -0.86
C PHE A 201 1.89 0.53 -0.94
N GLU A 202 3.01 0.97 -0.36
CA GLU A 202 3.40 2.39 -0.43
C GLU A 202 3.62 2.83 -1.88
N ALA A 203 4.20 1.96 -2.69
CA ALA A 203 4.42 2.21 -4.11
C ALA A 203 3.11 2.19 -4.91
N SER A 204 2.12 1.36 -4.55
CA SER A 204 0.86 1.25 -5.29
C SER A 204 -0.08 2.43 -5.10
N VAL A 205 0.02 3.18 -4.00
CA VAL A 205 -0.76 4.41 -3.77
C VAL A 205 -0.54 5.44 -4.89
N ARG A 206 0.65 5.46 -5.52
CA ARG A 206 0.91 6.33 -6.68
C ARG A 206 -0.11 6.11 -7.81
N TYR A 207 -0.47 4.85 -8.07
CA TYR A 207 -1.38 4.49 -9.15
C TYR A 207 -2.81 4.94 -8.82
N HIS A 208 -3.22 4.84 -7.56
CA HIS A 208 -4.50 5.39 -7.11
C HIS A 208 -4.59 6.90 -7.37
N VAL A 209 -3.52 7.65 -7.11
CA VAL A 209 -3.47 9.10 -7.39
C VAL A 209 -3.57 9.38 -8.89
N TRP A 210 -2.83 8.67 -9.75
CA TRP A 210 -2.91 8.88 -11.20
C TRP A 210 -4.27 8.53 -11.77
N ILE A 211 -4.82 7.37 -11.39
CA ILE A 211 -6.14 6.91 -11.83
C ILE A 211 -7.22 7.86 -11.31
N GLY A 212 -7.12 8.33 -10.05
CA GLY A 212 -8.05 9.30 -9.46
C GLY A 212 -8.08 10.64 -10.21
N ASN A 213 -6.92 11.15 -10.62
CA ASN A 213 -6.85 12.33 -11.50
C ASN A 213 -7.50 12.07 -12.87
N GLY A 214 -7.31 10.87 -13.43
CA GLY A 214 -7.97 10.44 -14.67
C GLY A 214 -9.50 10.40 -14.55
N ILE A 215 -10.04 9.84 -13.46
CA ILE A 215 -11.48 9.83 -13.15
C ILE A 215 -12.00 11.26 -13.08
N MET A 216 -11.30 12.15 -12.36
CA MET A 216 -11.73 13.53 -12.22
C MET A 216 -11.78 14.23 -13.59
N LEU A 217 -10.73 14.09 -14.41
CA LEU A 217 -10.66 14.67 -15.76
C LEU A 217 -11.83 14.20 -16.64
N PHE A 218 -12.04 12.89 -16.76
CA PHE A 218 -13.09 12.35 -17.62
C PHE A 218 -14.49 12.63 -17.08
N THR A 219 -14.67 12.68 -15.76
CA THR A 219 -15.95 13.05 -15.15
C THR A 219 -16.27 14.53 -15.40
N LEU A 220 -15.30 15.43 -15.29
CA LEU A 220 -15.50 16.84 -15.65
C LEU A 220 -15.85 17.01 -17.14
N LEU A 221 -15.14 16.32 -18.03
CA LEU A 221 -15.44 16.35 -19.47
C LEU A 221 -16.84 15.78 -19.75
N HIS A 222 -17.22 14.68 -19.09
CA HIS A 222 -18.57 14.12 -19.16
C HIS A 222 -19.61 15.14 -18.72
N SER A 223 -19.48 15.72 -17.53
CA SER A 223 -20.45 16.66 -16.99
C SER A 223 -20.52 17.95 -17.82
N ALA A 224 -19.38 18.53 -18.21
CA ALA A 224 -19.35 19.76 -19.00
C ALA A 224 -20.02 19.61 -20.37
N THR A 225 -19.79 18.48 -21.06
CA THR A 225 -20.39 18.20 -22.37
C THR A 225 -21.89 17.90 -22.29
N ILE A 226 -22.37 17.29 -21.20
CA ILE A 226 -23.81 17.09 -20.99
C ILE A 226 -24.49 18.40 -20.59
N MET A 227 -23.86 19.19 -19.71
CA MET A 227 -24.38 20.49 -19.28
C MET A 227 -24.44 21.49 -20.43
N SER A 228 -23.48 21.49 -21.37
CA SER A 228 -23.53 22.38 -22.53
C SER A 228 -24.73 22.10 -23.42
N VAL A 229 -25.07 20.82 -23.64
CA VAL A 229 -26.26 20.41 -24.41
C VAL A 229 -27.56 20.87 -23.72
N TRP A 230 -27.64 20.77 -22.40
CA TRP A 230 -28.81 21.26 -21.66
C TRP A 230 -28.87 22.78 -21.55
N GLY A 231 -27.71 23.44 -21.52
CA GLY A 231 -27.59 24.89 -21.60
C GLY A 231 -28.13 25.44 -22.91
N GLU A 232 -27.75 24.85 -24.05
CA GLU A 232 -28.30 25.20 -25.36
C GLU A 232 -29.82 24.99 -25.46
N LYS A 233 -30.38 24.07 -24.67
CA LYS A 233 -31.83 23.80 -24.60
C LYS A 233 -32.56 24.73 -23.61
N ASN A 234 -31.85 25.61 -22.91
CA ASN A 234 -32.38 26.45 -21.82
C ASN A 234 -33.09 25.64 -20.71
N SER A 235 -32.73 24.37 -20.53
CA SER A 235 -33.38 23.46 -19.56
C SER A 235 -32.41 22.92 -18.51
N LEU A 236 -31.26 23.58 -18.34
CA LEU A 236 -30.15 23.11 -17.50
C LEU A 236 -30.59 22.82 -16.07
N TRP A 237 -31.23 23.79 -15.40
CA TRP A 237 -31.64 23.64 -14.00
C TRP A 237 -32.67 22.52 -13.82
N VAL A 238 -33.64 22.44 -14.74
CA VAL A 238 -34.72 21.44 -14.69
C VAL A 238 -34.17 20.02 -14.88
N GLU A 239 -33.26 19.83 -15.84
CA GLU A 239 -32.71 18.48 -16.10
C GLU A 239 -31.70 18.06 -15.03
N ILE A 240 -30.85 18.97 -14.52
CA ILE A 240 -29.87 18.63 -13.46
C ILE A 240 -30.57 18.22 -12.17
N THR A 241 -31.68 18.87 -11.81
CA THR A 241 -32.45 18.57 -10.59
C THR A 241 -33.43 17.42 -10.76
N ARG A 242 -33.50 16.83 -11.96
CA ARG A 242 -34.47 15.79 -12.28
C ARG A 242 -34.15 14.48 -11.58
N TRP A 243 -35.18 13.93 -10.95
CA TRP A 243 -35.17 12.57 -10.43
C TRP A 243 -36.04 11.66 -11.31
N GLN A 244 -35.42 10.90 -12.20
CA GLN A 244 -36.14 9.98 -13.08
C GLN A 244 -36.54 8.69 -12.36
N SER A 245 -37.78 8.22 -12.57
CA SER A 245 -38.25 6.92 -12.05
C SER A 245 -37.70 5.72 -12.84
N THR A 246 -37.32 5.94 -14.09
CA THR A 246 -36.74 4.92 -14.98
C THR A 246 -35.49 5.47 -15.66
N GLY A 247 -34.44 4.64 -15.73
CA GLY A 247 -33.16 5.02 -16.30
C GLY A 247 -32.25 5.76 -15.32
N ARG A 248 -31.38 6.62 -15.84
CA ARG A 248 -30.30 7.29 -15.11
C ARG A 248 -30.82 8.52 -14.37
N VAL A 249 -30.53 8.62 -13.07
CA VAL A 249 -30.93 9.76 -12.24
C VAL A 249 -29.93 10.91 -12.40
N TYR A 250 -30.37 12.04 -12.94
CA TYR A 250 -29.49 13.20 -13.20
C TYR A 250 -29.07 13.93 -11.93
N LEU A 251 -29.99 14.11 -10.98
CA LEU A 251 -29.66 14.69 -9.67
C LEU A 251 -28.61 13.87 -8.91
N ALA A 252 -28.70 12.54 -8.95
CA ALA A 252 -27.68 11.67 -8.38
C ALA A 252 -26.30 11.89 -9.03
N GLY A 253 -26.26 12.09 -10.36
CA GLY A 253 -25.02 12.41 -11.08
C GLY A 253 -24.41 13.74 -10.65
N ALA A 254 -25.24 14.76 -10.41
CA ALA A 254 -24.78 16.06 -9.91
C ALA A 254 -24.21 15.97 -8.49
N ILE A 255 -24.85 15.19 -7.60
CA ILE A 255 -24.35 14.94 -6.24
C ILE A 255 -23.03 14.13 -6.29
N ALA A 256 -22.96 13.11 -7.15
CA ALA A 256 -21.74 12.33 -7.36
C ALA A 256 -20.58 13.21 -7.88
N LEU A 257 -20.85 14.12 -8.81
CA LEU A 257 -19.85 15.08 -9.30
C LEU A 257 -19.37 16.01 -8.17
N LEU A 258 -20.30 16.62 -7.43
CA LEU A 258 -19.96 17.55 -6.35
C LEU A 258 -19.11 16.86 -5.28
N THR A 259 -19.52 15.66 -4.85
CA THR A 259 -18.78 14.88 -3.86
C THR A 259 -17.39 14.48 -4.37
N LEU A 260 -17.27 14.06 -5.63
CA LEU A 260 -15.97 13.76 -6.24
C LEU A 260 -15.07 15.00 -6.33
N CYS A 261 -15.62 16.18 -6.68
CA CYS A 261 -14.89 17.45 -6.68
C CYS A 261 -14.33 17.78 -5.29
N VAL A 262 -15.14 17.64 -4.23
CA VAL A 262 -14.71 17.89 -2.85
C VAL A 262 -13.59 16.94 -2.43
N ILE A 263 -13.72 15.64 -2.75
CA ILE A 263 -12.68 14.62 -2.50
C ILE A 263 -11.40 14.99 -3.25
N TRP A 264 -11.50 15.36 -4.53
CA TRP A 264 -10.34 15.65 -5.37
C TRP A 264 -9.59 16.90 -4.89
N LEU A 265 -10.31 18.00 -4.62
CA LEU A 265 -9.72 19.26 -4.14
C LEU A 265 -8.97 19.08 -2.83
N SER A 266 -9.55 18.35 -1.88
CA SER A 266 -8.90 18.08 -0.58
C SER A 266 -7.70 17.13 -0.70
N SER A 267 -7.65 16.32 -1.75
CA SER A 267 -6.58 15.36 -2.03
C SER A 267 -5.36 15.96 -2.74
N LEU A 268 -5.45 17.22 -3.20
CA LEU A 268 -4.33 17.89 -3.85
C LEU A 268 -3.13 18.02 -2.89
N PRO A 269 -1.88 17.86 -3.38
CA PRO A 269 -0.70 17.85 -2.52
C PRO A 269 -0.55 19.07 -1.58
N PRO A 270 -0.85 20.32 -1.99
CA PRO A 270 -0.78 21.47 -1.09
C PRO A 270 -1.74 21.36 0.09
N VAL A 271 -2.97 20.91 -0.15
CA VAL A 271 -4.02 20.77 0.88
C VAL A 271 -3.70 19.60 1.80
N ARG A 272 -3.37 18.44 1.24
CA ARG A 272 -3.08 17.23 2.02
C ARG A 272 -1.86 17.40 2.95
N ARG A 273 -0.81 18.10 2.50
CA ARG A 273 0.42 18.34 3.28
C ARG A 273 0.24 19.34 4.42
N THR A 274 -0.67 20.30 4.27
CA THR A 274 -0.91 21.36 5.28
C THR A 274 -2.08 21.02 6.20
N LYS A 275 -3.15 20.43 5.66
CA LYS A 275 -4.42 20.14 6.34
C LYS A 275 -4.80 18.65 6.19
N PHE A 276 -3.96 17.77 6.73
CA PHE A 276 -4.18 16.31 6.65
C PHE A 276 -5.54 15.88 7.23
N HIS A 277 -6.01 16.52 8.31
CA HIS A 277 -7.32 16.21 8.91
C HIS A 277 -8.49 16.44 7.94
N LEU A 278 -8.47 17.57 7.21
CA LEU A 278 -9.49 17.91 6.22
C LEU A 278 -9.49 16.88 5.07
N PHE A 279 -8.30 16.57 4.55
CA PHE A 279 -8.12 15.52 3.56
C PHE A 279 -8.72 14.20 4.06
N TYR A 280 -8.31 13.71 5.23
CA TYR A 280 -8.74 12.43 5.77
C TYR A 280 -10.26 12.34 5.91
N LEU A 281 -10.90 13.38 6.46
CA LEU A 281 -12.35 13.39 6.67
C LEU A 281 -13.12 13.44 5.35
N THR A 282 -12.78 14.39 4.48
CA THR A 282 -13.48 14.56 3.18
C THR A 282 -13.28 13.36 2.26
N HIS A 283 -12.14 12.66 2.33
CA HIS A 283 -11.92 11.47 1.52
C HIS A 283 -12.96 10.36 1.81
N HIS A 284 -13.49 10.27 3.05
CA HIS A 284 -14.54 9.29 3.39
C HIS A 284 -15.87 9.53 2.66
N LEU A 285 -16.06 10.69 2.04
CA LEU A 285 -17.18 10.95 1.13
C LEU A 285 -17.19 10.02 -0.09
N TYR A 286 -16.16 9.19 -0.30
CA TYR A 286 -16.20 8.11 -1.30
C TYR A 286 -17.43 7.22 -1.14
N ILE A 287 -17.96 7.05 0.08
CA ILE A 287 -19.19 6.25 0.34
C ILE A 287 -20.38 6.92 -0.33
N VAL A 288 -20.50 8.23 -0.16
CA VAL A 288 -21.56 9.05 -0.77
C VAL A 288 -21.41 9.05 -2.29
N PHE A 289 -20.18 9.22 -2.80
CA PHE A 289 -19.89 9.12 -4.23
C PHE A 289 -20.32 7.77 -4.82
N LEU A 290 -19.94 6.64 -4.22
CA LEU A 290 -20.27 5.31 -4.73
C LEU A 290 -21.79 5.05 -4.71
N PHE A 291 -22.49 5.51 -3.68
CA PHE A 291 -23.94 5.39 -3.58
C PHE A 291 -24.65 6.17 -4.69
N PHE A 292 -24.31 7.45 -4.88
CA PHE A 292 -24.93 8.25 -5.93
C PHE A 292 -24.44 7.88 -7.33
N PHE A 293 -23.23 7.33 -7.48
CA PHE A 293 -22.76 6.74 -8.72
C PHE A 293 -23.61 5.53 -9.13
N LEU A 294 -23.95 4.63 -8.19
CA LEU A 294 -24.86 3.51 -8.45
C LEU A 294 -26.20 4.00 -8.99
N MET A 295 -26.82 4.97 -8.33
CA MET A 295 -28.13 5.52 -8.75
C MET A 295 -28.06 6.28 -10.08
N HIS A 296 -26.94 6.96 -10.35
CA HIS A 296 -26.75 7.70 -11.58
C HIS A 296 -26.46 6.78 -12.78
N ALA A 297 -25.51 5.87 -12.63
CA ALA A 297 -25.04 5.01 -13.72
C ALA A 297 -25.95 3.78 -13.91
N GLY A 298 -26.54 3.26 -12.83
CA GLY A 298 -27.34 2.04 -12.78
C GLY A 298 -26.50 0.78 -12.53
N THR A 299 -27.18 -0.31 -12.15
CA THR A 299 -26.55 -1.60 -11.78
C THR A 299 -25.61 -2.18 -12.84
N GLY A 300 -25.98 -2.14 -14.13
CA GLY A 300 -25.14 -2.67 -15.21
C GLY A 300 -23.75 -2.01 -15.27
N HIS A 301 -23.68 -0.71 -15.02
CA HIS A 301 -22.42 0.04 -14.93
C HIS A 301 -21.70 -0.19 -13.60
N PHE A 302 -22.46 -0.30 -12.50
CA PHE A 302 -21.89 -0.55 -11.19
C PHE A 302 -21.17 -1.91 -11.11
N TYR A 303 -21.70 -2.95 -11.75
CA TYR A 303 -21.04 -4.27 -11.80
C TYR A 303 -19.64 -4.22 -12.44
N LEU A 304 -19.38 -3.30 -13.37
CA LEU A 304 -18.06 -3.15 -13.98
C LEU A 304 -16.98 -2.72 -12.97
N VAL A 305 -17.36 -2.01 -11.91
CA VAL A 305 -16.44 -1.49 -10.89
C VAL A 305 -16.55 -2.23 -9.55
N PHE A 306 -17.56 -3.09 -9.40
CA PHE A 306 -17.96 -3.67 -8.12
C PHE A 306 -16.90 -4.55 -7.46
N ALA A 307 -16.09 -5.29 -8.23
CA ALA A 307 -15.04 -6.13 -7.65
C ALA A 307 -14.05 -5.33 -6.78
N GLY A 308 -13.65 -4.14 -7.25
CA GLY A 308 -12.79 -3.25 -6.47
C GLY A 308 -13.47 -2.73 -5.19
N VAL A 309 -14.76 -2.41 -5.27
CA VAL A 309 -15.57 -1.97 -4.13
C VAL A 309 -15.69 -3.07 -3.08
N LEU A 310 -16.03 -4.30 -3.50
CA LEU A 310 -16.15 -5.45 -2.60
C LEU A 310 -14.83 -5.77 -1.92
N LEU A 311 -13.73 -5.89 -2.67
CA LEU A 311 -12.41 -6.16 -2.08
C LEU A 311 -11.96 -5.06 -1.12
N PHE A 312 -12.26 -3.79 -1.41
CA PHE A 312 -11.95 -2.68 -0.51
C PHE A 312 -12.77 -2.72 0.78
N ALA A 313 -14.06 -3.08 0.69
CA ALA A 313 -14.91 -3.28 1.86
C ALA A 313 -14.41 -4.44 2.74
N LEU A 314 -14.02 -5.57 2.12
CA LEU A 314 -13.44 -6.71 2.83
C LEU A 314 -12.11 -6.36 3.48
N ASP A 315 -11.23 -5.62 2.78
CA ASP A 315 -9.97 -5.12 3.34
C ASP A 315 -10.22 -4.25 4.60
N LYS A 316 -11.22 -3.37 4.54
CA LYS A 316 -11.63 -2.53 5.67
C LYS A 316 -12.16 -3.34 6.85
N ILE A 317 -13.05 -4.30 6.60
CA ILE A 317 -13.60 -5.20 7.63
C ILE A 317 -12.47 -5.96 8.33
N LEU A 318 -11.61 -6.58 7.54
CA LEU A 318 -10.46 -7.32 8.03
C LEU A 318 -9.56 -6.44 8.91
N ARG A 319 -9.28 -5.21 8.48
CA ARG A 319 -8.47 -4.27 9.26
C ARG A 319 -9.16 -3.84 10.55
N ILE A 320 -10.47 -3.60 10.54
CA ILE A 320 -11.25 -3.30 11.75
C ILE A 320 -11.18 -4.47 12.73
N VAL A 321 -11.36 -5.71 12.26
CA VAL A 321 -11.26 -6.91 13.10
C VAL A 321 -9.87 -7.03 13.71
N GLN A 322 -8.81 -6.88 12.90
CA GLN A 322 -7.42 -6.94 13.38
C GLN A 322 -7.10 -5.88 14.44
N SER A 323 -7.65 -4.68 14.27
CA SER A 323 -7.32 -3.50 15.08
C SER A 323 -8.36 -3.16 16.16
N SER A 324 -9.33 -4.05 16.37
CA SER A 324 -10.44 -3.86 17.31
C SER A 324 -9.98 -3.82 18.77
N ARG A 325 -8.87 -4.51 19.10
CA ARG A 325 -8.30 -4.56 20.45
C ARG A 325 -7.10 -3.62 20.56
N SER A 326 -7.03 -2.90 21.68
CA SER A 326 -5.88 -2.07 22.03
C SER A 326 -4.95 -2.84 22.97
N THR A 327 -3.64 -2.71 22.77
CA THR A 327 -2.59 -3.26 23.62
C THR A 327 -1.97 -2.18 24.49
N SER A 328 -1.49 -2.56 25.68
CA SER A 328 -0.65 -1.66 26.49
C SER A 328 0.71 -1.49 25.82
N VAL A 329 1.20 -0.25 25.76
CA VAL A 329 2.56 0.05 25.35
C VAL A 329 3.54 -0.48 26.41
N LEU A 330 4.59 -1.18 25.99
CA LEU A 330 5.58 -1.79 26.90
C LEU A 330 6.58 -0.76 27.44
N SER A 331 7.08 0.11 26.58
CA SER A 331 7.99 1.19 26.97
C SER A 331 7.92 2.35 25.98
N ALA A 332 8.24 3.53 26.47
CA ALA A 332 8.40 4.72 25.66
C ALA A 332 9.71 5.42 26.03
N ARG A 333 10.59 5.67 25.06
CA ARG A 333 11.83 6.41 25.26
C ARG A 333 11.75 7.75 24.53
N VAL A 334 11.98 8.84 25.25
CA VAL A 334 11.92 10.20 24.71
C VAL A 334 13.34 10.66 24.34
N LEU A 335 13.59 10.90 23.07
CA LEU A 335 14.88 11.33 22.54
C LEU A 335 15.02 12.86 22.52
N ALA A 336 16.26 13.34 22.60
CA ALA A 336 16.59 14.77 22.60
C ALA A 336 16.06 15.54 21.37
N CYS A 337 15.94 14.87 20.20
CA CYS A 337 15.42 15.48 18.98
C CYS A 337 13.88 15.62 18.91
N LYS A 338 13.20 15.57 20.07
CA LYS A 338 11.73 15.48 20.15
C LYS A 338 11.22 14.30 19.30
N ALA A 339 11.84 13.15 19.48
CA ALA A 339 11.36 11.89 18.91
C ALA A 339 11.07 10.90 20.04
N ILE A 340 10.18 9.96 19.75
CA ILE A 340 9.71 8.96 20.71
C ILE A 340 9.95 7.61 20.10
N GLU A 341 10.68 6.76 20.80
CA GLU A 341 10.71 5.34 20.50
C GLU A 341 9.64 4.64 21.33
N LEU A 342 8.72 3.97 20.64
CA LEU A 342 7.59 3.27 21.24
C LEU A 342 7.79 1.76 21.04
N THR A 343 7.83 1.01 22.15
CA THR A 343 7.91 -0.45 22.12
C THR A 343 6.53 -1.05 22.39
N LEU A 344 6.04 -1.84 21.45
CA LEU A 344 4.74 -2.51 21.46
C LEU A 344 4.92 -4.02 21.59
N PRO A 345 3.95 -4.73 22.21
CA PRO A 345 3.98 -6.18 22.26
C PRO A 345 3.71 -6.78 20.87
N LYS A 346 4.42 -7.86 20.55
CA LYS A 346 4.35 -8.59 19.28
C LYS A 346 3.98 -10.04 19.52
N HIS A 347 3.08 -10.57 18.69
CA HIS A 347 2.73 -11.98 18.74
C HIS A 347 3.86 -12.79 18.06
N PRO A 348 4.32 -13.94 18.58
CA PRO A 348 5.42 -14.72 17.97
C PRO A 348 5.21 -15.12 16.50
N SER A 349 3.98 -15.47 16.11
CA SER A 349 3.60 -15.70 14.71
C SER A 349 3.68 -14.48 13.77
N MET A 350 3.86 -13.27 14.30
CA MET A 350 4.02 -12.03 13.52
C MET A 350 5.47 -11.86 13.10
N GLN A 351 5.79 -12.38 11.92
CA GLN A 351 7.05 -12.08 11.24
C GLN A 351 6.89 -10.88 10.32
N TYR A 352 7.93 -10.06 10.27
CA TYR A 352 8.00 -8.88 9.41
C TYR A 352 9.41 -8.80 8.83
N ALA A 353 9.52 -8.26 7.61
CA ALA A 353 10.82 -8.02 7.01
C ALA A 353 11.35 -6.65 7.47
N PRO A 354 12.67 -6.41 7.37
CA PRO A 354 13.21 -5.06 7.47
C PRO A 354 12.46 -4.11 6.51
N THR A 355 12.33 -2.85 6.89
CA THR A 355 11.54 -1.80 6.21
C THR A 355 10.02 -1.93 6.29
N SER A 356 9.49 -2.92 7.01
CA SER A 356 8.06 -3.02 7.26
C SER A 356 7.51 -1.84 8.08
N THR A 357 6.25 -1.52 7.85
CA THR A 357 5.49 -0.41 8.45
C THR A 357 4.31 -0.96 9.25
N ILE A 358 4.01 -0.34 10.38
CA ILE A 358 2.75 -0.54 11.10
C ILE A 358 1.94 0.75 11.13
N PHE A 359 0.63 0.64 11.27
CA PHE A 359 -0.22 1.76 11.60
C PHE A 359 -0.57 1.72 13.08
N VAL A 360 -0.37 2.85 13.75
CA VAL A 360 -0.64 3.00 15.17
C VAL A 360 -1.80 3.98 15.36
N LYS A 361 -2.72 3.61 16.25
CA LYS A 361 -3.79 4.48 16.75
C LYS A 361 -3.70 4.53 18.26
N ILE A 362 -3.70 5.72 18.82
CA ILE A 362 -3.72 5.94 20.27
C ILE A 362 -5.09 6.55 20.60
N PRO A 363 -6.05 5.77 21.11
CA PRO A 363 -7.44 6.21 21.30
C PRO A 363 -7.57 7.45 22.19
N SER A 364 -6.60 7.62 23.11
CA SER A 364 -6.57 8.73 24.04
C SER A 364 -6.10 10.06 23.44
N ILE A 365 -5.64 10.06 22.18
CA ILE A 365 -5.32 11.25 21.37
C ILE A 365 -6.37 11.39 20.26
N SER A 366 -6.66 10.30 19.55
CA SER A 366 -7.68 10.28 18.50
C SER A 366 -8.31 8.90 18.37
N ARG A 367 -9.64 8.85 18.31
CA ARG A 367 -10.39 7.59 18.11
C ARG A 367 -10.41 7.12 16.65
N LEU A 368 -10.13 8.01 15.70
CA LEU A 368 -10.32 7.77 14.26
C LEU A 368 -9.02 7.76 13.46
N GLN A 369 -7.97 8.44 13.91
CA GLN A 369 -6.74 8.61 13.14
C GLN A 369 -5.79 7.43 13.30
N TRP A 370 -5.29 6.96 12.15
CA TRP A 370 -4.26 5.92 12.03
C TRP A 370 -3.04 6.53 11.38
N HIS A 371 -1.87 6.40 12.01
CA HIS A 371 -0.62 6.97 11.50
C HIS A 371 0.40 5.86 11.18
N PRO A 372 1.00 5.85 9.98
CA PRO A 372 2.00 4.87 9.59
C PRO A 372 3.37 5.18 10.20
N PHE A 373 4.04 4.17 10.74
CA PHE A 373 5.41 4.26 11.24
C PHE A 373 6.22 3.04 10.81
N SER A 374 7.44 3.26 10.33
CA SER A 374 8.38 2.19 10.03
C SER A 374 8.83 1.50 11.32
N ILE A 375 8.87 0.18 11.26
CA ILE A 375 9.42 -0.65 12.32
C ILE A 375 10.94 -0.43 12.36
N THR A 376 11.49 -0.16 13.54
CA THR A 376 12.92 0.01 13.76
C THR A 376 13.60 -1.24 14.30
N SER A 377 12.84 -2.11 14.96
CA SER A 377 13.34 -3.40 15.47
C SER A 377 13.52 -4.45 14.37
N SER A 378 14.27 -5.52 14.66
CA SER A 378 14.35 -6.72 13.80
C SER A 378 13.48 -7.85 14.33
N SER A 379 12.76 -8.56 13.44
CA SER A 379 11.94 -9.70 13.87
C SER A 379 12.75 -10.90 14.36
N ASN A 380 14.05 -10.93 14.05
CA ASN A 380 14.96 -12.00 14.44
C ASN A 380 15.71 -11.73 15.75
N MET A 381 15.66 -10.49 16.25
CA MET A 381 16.24 -10.12 17.55
C MET A 381 15.24 -10.37 18.68
N ASP A 382 14.02 -9.86 18.53
CA ASP A 382 12.99 -9.91 19.58
C ASP A 382 11.74 -10.63 19.08
N ASP A 383 11.37 -11.72 19.76
CA ASP A 383 10.19 -12.54 19.42
C ASP A 383 8.86 -11.98 19.96
N ASP A 384 8.91 -11.19 21.04
CA ASP A 384 7.75 -10.68 21.78
C ASP A 384 7.57 -9.16 21.66
N ARG A 385 8.48 -8.45 21.00
CA ARG A 385 8.51 -6.98 20.93
C ARG A 385 8.63 -6.43 19.52
N LEU A 386 8.17 -5.20 19.37
CA LEU A 386 8.24 -4.42 18.15
C LEU A 386 8.45 -2.95 18.51
N SER A 387 9.47 -2.30 17.94
CA SER A 387 9.75 -0.89 18.19
C SER A 387 9.49 -0.04 16.96
N VAL A 388 8.95 1.17 17.18
CA VAL A 388 8.79 2.21 16.17
C VAL A 388 9.34 3.54 16.67
N MET A 389 9.79 4.37 15.72
CA MET A 389 10.36 5.69 16.01
C MET A 389 9.46 6.79 15.43
N ILE A 390 8.99 7.69 16.28
CA ILE A 390 8.01 8.72 15.98
C ILE A 390 8.64 10.10 16.22
N LYS A 391 8.93 10.86 15.16
CA LYS A 391 9.43 12.23 15.26
C LYS A 391 8.28 13.23 15.35
N CYS A 392 8.38 14.22 16.23
CA CYS A 392 7.36 15.25 16.39
C CYS A 392 7.37 16.23 15.20
N GLN A 393 6.40 16.08 14.29
CA GLN A 393 6.29 16.91 13.08
C GLN A 393 4.88 17.47 12.83
N GLY A 394 3.86 16.97 13.53
CA GLY A 394 2.49 17.45 13.38
C GLY A 394 1.67 17.36 14.68
N PRO A 395 0.42 17.85 14.66
CA PRO A 395 -0.41 17.98 15.87
C PRO A 395 -0.55 16.66 16.63
N TRP A 396 -0.84 15.56 15.93
CA TRP A 396 -0.99 14.24 16.55
C TRP A 396 0.30 13.75 17.22
N THR A 397 1.46 13.91 16.56
CA THR A 397 2.75 13.49 17.13
C THR A 397 3.18 14.36 18.30
N SER A 398 2.85 15.66 18.28
CA SER A 398 3.13 16.57 19.39
C SER A 398 2.27 16.24 20.62
N SER A 399 0.98 15.96 20.43
CA SER A 399 0.12 15.51 21.53
C SER A 399 0.58 14.19 22.14
N LEU A 400 1.14 13.27 21.33
CA LEU A 400 1.76 12.04 21.84
C LEU A 400 2.99 12.33 22.70
N TYR A 401 3.84 13.23 22.23
CA TYR A 401 5.03 13.66 22.95
C TYR A 401 4.72 14.29 24.30
N GLU A 402 3.82 15.27 24.34
CA GLU A 402 3.38 15.95 25.56
C GLU A 402 2.75 14.96 26.55
N LYS A 403 1.98 13.99 26.03
CA LYS A 403 1.38 12.95 26.86
C LYS A 403 2.40 12.01 27.50
N ILE A 404 3.39 11.55 26.74
CA ILE A 404 4.45 10.68 27.28
C ILE A 404 5.35 11.47 28.24
N GLN A 405 5.64 12.73 27.92
CA GLN A 405 6.42 13.60 28.78
C GLN A 405 5.71 13.88 30.12
N SER A 406 4.40 14.16 30.11
CA SER A 406 3.63 14.33 31.35
C SER A 406 3.57 13.05 32.19
N MET A 407 3.55 11.86 31.57
CA MET A 407 3.66 10.58 32.29
C MET A 407 5.06 10.39 32.91
N SER A 408 6.12 10.87 32.26
CA SER A 408 7.51 10.72 32.75
C SER A 408 7.86 11.57 33.98
N ILE A 409 7.07 12.62 34.24
CA ILE A 409 7.26 13.59 35.33
C ILE A 409 6.58 13.09 36.63
N GLN A 410 5.69 12.11 36.56
CA GLN A 410 5.03 11.55 37.75
C GLN A 410 6.01 10.66 38.55
N VAL A 411 6.13 10.96 39.85
CA VAL A 411 7.08 10.36 40.81
C VAL A 411 6.80 8.86 41.00
N PRO A 412 7.84 7.99 41.16
CA PRO A 412 7.64 6.59 41.52
C PRO A 412 7.02 6.52 42.93
N GLY A 413 5.77 6.07 43.05
CA GLY A 413 5.08 5.95 44.34
C GLY A 413 3.64 6.49 44.40
N SER A 414 3.11 7.11 43.34
CA SER A 414 1.66 7.29 43.21
C SER A 414 1.05 6.12 42.44
N GLU A 415 0.05 5.45 43.03
CA GLU A 415 -0.60 4.23 42.54
C GLU A 415 -1.44 4.42 41.25
N SER A 416 -1.03 5.28 40.32
CA SER A 416 -1.68 5.36 39.00
C SER A 416 -0.71 5.73 37.87
N THR A 417 0.35 4.95 37.67
CA THR A 417 1.07 5.01 36.38
C THR A 417 0.12 4.55 35.27
N LYS A 418 -0.54 5.50 34.61
CA LYS A 418 -1.56 5.23 33.60
C LYS A 418 -0.94 4.51 32.41
N SER A 419 -1.42 3.30 32.12
CA SER A 419 -1.07 2.58 30.89
C SER A 419 -1.45 3.38 29.64
N LEU A 420 -0.56 3.41 28.66
CA LEU A 420 -0.85 3.99 27.35
C LEU A 420 -1.38 2.89 26.43
N LEU A 421 -2.67 2.95 26.10
CA LEU A 421 -3.28 2.02 25.15
C LEU A 421 -3.00 2.44 23.70
N ALA A 422 -2.52 1.51 22.90
CA ALA A 422 -2.30 1.65 21.48
C ALA A 422 -2.95 0.49 20.72
N ALA A 423 -3.68 0.79 19.66
CA ALA A 423 -4.14 -0.21 18.70
C ALA A 423 -3.16 -0.23 17.52
N MET A 424 -2.80 -1.43 17.06
CA MET A 424 -1.86 -1.62 15.95
C MET A 424 -2.49 -2.37 14.79
N GLU A 425 -2.13 -1.98 13.57
CA GLU A 425 -2.54 -2.58 12.31
C GLU A 425 -1.29 -2.85 11.46
N GLY A 426 -1.15 -4.07 10.92
CA GLY A 426 0.04 -4.51 10.18
C GLY A 426 0.58 -5.86 10.67
N PRO A 427 1.85 -6.20 10.35
CA PRO A 427 2.85 -5.42 9.62
C PRO A 427 2.57 -5.37 8.11
N TYR A 428 2.83 -4.21 7.51
CA TYR A 428 2.83 -3.99 6.07
C TYR A 428 4.26 -3.88 5.56
N GLY A 429 4.50 -4.27 4.32
CA GLY A 429 5.84 -4.20 3.73
C GLY A 429 6.22 -5.48 2.97
N PRO A 430 7.47 -5.57 2.52
CA PRO A 430 7.91 -6.63 1.63
C PRO A 430 7.85 -7.99 2.31
N ALA A 431 7.55 -9.04 1.54
CA ALA A 431 7.63 -10.42 2.06
C ALA A 431 9.09 -10.82 2.35
N THR A 432 10.02 -10.26 1.59
CA THR A 432 11.47 -10.38 1.74
C THR A 432 12.10 -9.06 1.29
N PHE A 433 12.98 -8.46 2.09
CA PHE A 433 13.73 -7.27 1.65
C PHE A 433 15.02 -7.73 0.97
N ASP A 434 15.20 -7.39 -0.29
CA ASP A 434 16.24 -7.96 -1.18
C ASP A 434 17.60 -7.24 -1.04
N TYR A 435 17.94 -6.77 0.16
CA TYR A 435 19.28 -6.23 0.45
C TYR A 435 20.32 -7.36 0.52
N GLN A 436 19.90 -8.58 0.84
CA GLN A 436 20.75 -9.77 0.97
C GLN A 436 21.38 -10.22 -0.36
N ARG A 437 20.83 -9.81 -1.51
CA ARG A 437 21.43 -10.15 -2.81
C ARG A 437 22.76 -9.44 -3.05
N TYR A 438 23.01 -8.35 -2.33
CA TYR A 438 24.18 -7.51 -2.52
C TYR A 438 25.28 -7.87 -1.53
N GLY A 439 26.49 -8.07 -2.04
CA GLY A 439 27.68 -8.18 -1.17
C GLY A 439 28.05 -6.85 -0.52
N SER A 440 27.61 -5.73 -1.08
CA SER A 440 27.88 -4.38 -0.56
C SER A 440 26.66 -3.47 -0.62
N LEU A 441 26.43 -2.73 0.46
CA LEU A 441 25.27 -1.85 0.63
C LEU A 441 25.71 -0.40 0.88
N LEU A 442 25.07 0.52 0.17
CA LEU A 442 25.13 1.96 0.44
C LEU A 442 23.75 2.43 0.90
N LEU A 443 23.63 2.78 2.17
CA LEU A 443 22.40 3.26 2.80
C LEU A 443 22.49 4.79 2.94
N VAL A 444 21.63 5.55 2.27
CA VAL A 444 21.63 7.02 2.30
C VAL A 444 20.36 7.54 2.95
N ALA A 445 20.45 8.02 4.19
CA ALA A 445 19.32 8.48 4.99
C ALA A 445 19.31 10.00 5.18
N GLY A 446 18.11 10.59 5.16
CA GLY A 446 17.89 12.01 5.49
C GLY A 446 16.87 12.19 6.62
N GLY A 447 17.27 12.83 7.71
CA GLY A 447 16.38 13.16 8.83
C GLY A 447 15.71 11.93 9.46
N SER A 448 14.37 11.92 9.52
CA SER A 448 13.61 10.76 10.02
C SER A 448 13.61 9.56 9.07
N GLY A 449 14.14 9.69 7.85
CA GLY A 449 14.30 8.59 6.89
C GLY A 449 15.33 7.53 7.32
N ILE A 450 15.98 7.67 8.47
CA ILE A 450 16.90 6.65 9.00
C ILE A 450 16.17 5.41 9.54
N THR A 451 14.92 5.56 10.00
CA THR A 451 14.16 4.50 10.68
C THR A 451 14.09 3.15 9.96
N PRO A 452 13.95 3.05 8.63
CA PRO A 452 13.91 1.76 7.95
C PRO A 452 15.28 1.10 7.93
N PHE A 453 16.36 1.87 7.89
CA PHE A 453 17.73 1.37 7.89
C PHE A 453 18.15 0.86 9.26
N LEU A 454 17.58 1.38 10.35
CA LEU A 454 17.75 0.81 11.68
C LEU A 454 17.32 -0.67 11.70
N SER A 455 16.16 -0.98 11.09
CA SER A 455 15.68 -2.38 11.00
C SER A 455 16.59 -3.27 10.15
N ILE A 456 17.21 -2.72 9.09
CA ILE A 456 18.17 -3.46 8.25
C ILE A 456 19.42 -3.79 9.04
N LEU A 457 19.99 -2.80 9.73
CA LEU A 457 21.22 -2.96 10.51
C LEU A 457 21.03 -3.94 11.66
N GLN A 458 19.93 -3.83 12.40
CA GLN A 458 19.60 -4.79 13.45
C GLN A 458 19.35 -6.20 12.89
N ASP A 459 18.70 -6.33 11.73
CA ASP A 459 18.49 -7.63 11.13
C ASP A 459 19.80 -8.26 10.63
N VAL A 460 20.70 -7.46 10.06
CA VAL A 460 22.05 -7.92 9.69
C VAL A 460 22.79 -8.41 10.94
N ALA A 461 22.84 -7.59 12.00
CA ALA A 461 23.52 -7.93 13.25
C ALA A 461 22.96 -9.20 13.94
N SER A 462 21.65 -9.45 13.80
CA SER A 462 20.98 -10.62 14.39
C SER A 462 21.34 -11.98 13.75
N ARG A 463 22.00 -11.98 12.59
CA ARG A 463 22.23 -13.20 11.81
C ARG A 463 23.62 -13.77 12.09
N ASN A 464 23.67 -15.00 12.61
CA ASN A 464 24.90 -15.80 12.67
C ASN A 464 25.44 -16.12 11.26
N ARG A 465 26.78 -16.25 11.17
CA ARG A 465 27.60 -16.45 9.97
C ARG A 465 27.19 -17.60 9.03
N ASP A 466 26.30 -18.50 9.42
CA ASP A 466 26.02 -19.76 8.71
C ASP A 466 25.37 -19.60 7.33
N THR A 467 25.00 -18.38 6.92
CA THR A 467 24.51 -18.15 5.56
C THR A 467 25.44 -17.25 4.77
N ASN A 468 25.98 -17.79 3.68
CA ASN A 468 26.80 -17.16 2.63
C ASN A 468 26.08 -16.00 1.87
N THR A 469 25.11 -15.33 2.51
CA THR A 469 24.11 -14.43 1.90
C THR A 469 23.98 -13.08 2.64
N CYS A 470 24.88 -12.77 3.59
CA CYS A 470 24.88 -11.47 4.27
C CYS A 470 25.85 -10.49 3.57
N PRO A 471 25.51 -9.20 3.51
CA PRO A 471 26.41 -8.17 2.98
C PRO A 471 27.69 -8.10 3.80
N THR A 472 28.85 -8.06 3.16
CA THR A 472 30.17 -8.02 3.82
C THR A 472 30.67 -6.59 4.06
N ARG A 473 30.09 -5.60 3.36
CA ARG A 473 30.39 -4.17 3.53
C ARG A 473 29.12 -3.35 3.54
N ILE A 474 28.94 -2.53 4.56
CA ILE A 474 27.79 -1.63 4.70
C ILE A 474 28.32 -0.23 4.92
N GLN A 475 27.92 0.72 4.08
CA GLN A 475 28.20 2.14 4.28
C GLN A 475 26.90 2.87 4.56
N LEU A 476 26.79 3.49 5.74
CA LEU A 476 25.66 4.33 6.12
C LEU A 476 26.05 5.80 6.00
N VAL A 477 25.40 6.50 5.08
CA VAL A 477 25.49 7.96 4.93
C VAL A 477 24.24 8.57 5.55
N TYR A 478 24.39 9.26 6.67
CA TYR A 478 23.27 9.89 7.39
C TYR A 478 23.37 11.41 7.40
N ALA A 479 22.40 12.08 6.78
CA ALA A 479 22.33 13.53 6.73
C ALA A 479 21.20 14.08 7.63
N VAL A 480 21.55 14.98 8.53
CA VAL A 480 20.61 15.66 9.44
C VAL A 480 20.76 17.18 9.39
N LYS A 481 19.76 17.90 9.90
CA LYS A 481 19.81 19.36 9.99
C LYS A 481 20.67 19.79 11.17
N LYS A 482 20.39 19.23 12.35
CA LYS A 482 21.01 19.59 13.63
C LYS A 482 21.69 18.38 14.26
N SER A 483 22.71 18.58 15.08
CA SER A 483 23.41 17.50 15.80
C SER A 483 22.48 16.73 16.74
N VAL A 484 21.51 17.42 17.35
CA VAL A 484 20.50 16.80 18.23
C VAL A 484 19.72 15.70 17.51
N ASP A 485 19.49 15.82 16.20
CA ASP A 485 18.77 14.82 15.39
C ASP A 485 19.50 13.48 15.29
N LEU A 486 20.81 13.44 15.60
CA LEU A 486 21.59 12.19 15.63
C LEU A 486 21.12 11.24 16.73
N SER A 487 20.37 11.72 17.73
CA SER A 487 19.72 10.86 18.75
C SER A 487 18.77 9.82 18.16
N MET A 488 18.38 9.94 16.89
CA MET A 488 17.64 8.88 16.19
C MET A 488 18.47 7.60 15.97
N LEU A 489 19.80 7.64 16.16
CA LEU A 489 20.69 6.47 16.10
C LEU A 489 20.74 5.68 17.42
N THR A 490 20.15 6.18 18.52
CA THR A 490 20.15 5.51 19.83
C THR A 490 19.71 4.03 19.79
N PRO A 491 18.73 3.59 18.97
CA PRO A 491 18.36 2.16 18.91
C PRO A 491 19.46 1.22 18.39
N ILE A 492 20.49 1.75 17.74
CA ILE A 492 21.63 0.99 17.23
C ILE A 492 22.95 1.44 17.83
N SER A 493 22.94 2.29 18.86
CA SER A 493 24.18 2.84 19.42
C SER A 493 25.12 1.73 19.94
N SER A 494 24.59 0.68 20.57
CA SER A 494 25.39 -0.48 20.99
C SER A 494 25.99 -1.24 19.80
N LEU A 495 25.23 -1.40 18.71
CA LEU A 495 25.72 -2.05 17.49
C LEU A 495 26.77 -1.22 16.75
N LEU A 496 26.64 0.11 16.81
CA LEU A 496 27.65 1.01 16.30
C LEU A 496 28.90 0.94 17.18
N LEU A 497 28.72 0.90 18.51
CA LEU A 497 29.81 0.92 19.47
C LEU A 497 30.66 -0.36 19.46
N ASP A 498 30.01 -1.51 19.34
CA ASP A 498 30.63 -2.84 19.36
C ASP A 498 30.08 -3.68 18.19
N TRP A 499 30.60 -3.42 16.98
CA TRP A 499 30.18 -4.15 15.79
C TRP A 499 30.71 -5.59 15.84
N PRO A 500 29.86 -6.62 15.77
CA PRO A 500 30.28 -8.00 16.03
C PRO A 500 31.42 -8.46 15.11
N PRO A 501 32.52 -9.01 15.66
CA PRO A 501 33.65 -9.47 14.87
C PRO A 501 33.21 -10.58 13.89
N GLY A 502 33.40 -10.34 12.59
CA GLY A 502 33.10 -11.30 11.53
C GLY A 502 31.81 -11.05 10.73
N LEU A 503 31.08 -9.97 11.00
CA LEU A 503 29.81 -9.58 10.36
C LEU A 503 29.98 -8.60 9.17
N GLY A 504 31.22 -8.36 8.75
CA GLY A 504 31.58 -7.41 7.69
C GLY A 504 32.05 -6.06 8.26
N HIS A 505 32.36 -5.11 7.38
CA HIS A 505 32.76 -3.75 7.75
C HIS A 505 31.59 -2.78 7.64
N LEU A 506 31.25 -2.10 8.74
CA LEU A 506 30.29 -1.00 8.77
C LEU A 506 31.06 0.33 8.78
N LYS A 507 30.82 1.19 7.79
CA LYS A 507 31.39 2.55 7.71
C LYS A 507 30.28 3.57 7.90
N LEU A 508 30.36 4.38 8.96
CA LEU A 508 29.38 5.41 9.26
C LEU A 508 29.90 6.78 8.81
N ARG A 509 29.10 7.49 8.02
CA ARG A 509 29.37 8.89 7.62
C ARG A 509 28.19 9.78 7.98
N VAL A 510 28.43 10.73 8.88
CA VAL A 510 27.38 11.61 9.39
C VAL A 510 27.59 13.03 8.84
N PHE A 511 26.53 13.65 8.35
CA PHE A 511 26.54 15.00 7.81
C PHE A 511 25.53 15.88 8.56
N VAL A 512 26.02 16.89 9.28
CA VAL A 512 25.20 17.89 9.97
C VAL A 512 25.17 19.16 9.12
N THR A 513 24.01 19.47 8.54
CA THR A 513 23.93 20.41 7.42
C THR A 513 23.65 21.87 7.80
N GLN A 514 23.15 22.17 9.02
CA GLN A 514 22.83 23.54 9.44
C GLN A 514 23.75 24.09 10.53
N GLU A 515 24.51 23.25 11.21
CA GLU A 515 25.46 23.67 12.25
C GLU A 515 26.86 23.74 11.66
N LYS A 516 27.58 24.83 11.93
CA LYS A 516 28.99 25.01 11.56
C LYS A 516 29.81 24.82 12.84
N ASP A 517 30.59 23.74 12.87
CA ASP A 517 31.54 23.33 13.91
C ASP A 517 31.01 23.17 15.34
N ARG A 518 31.01 21.92 15.82
CA ARG A 518 31.25 21.60 17.23
C ARG A 518 32.70 21.13 17.32
N SER A 519 33.59 21.93 17.89
CA SER A 519 34.97 21.52 18.13
C SER A 519 35.00 20.40 19.18
N GLY A 520 35.37 19.18 18.79
CA GLY A 520 35.99 18.23 19.72
C GLY A 520 35.27 16.91 20.00
N ASN A 521 33.96 16.76 19.80
CA ASN A 521 33.31 15.51 20.22
C ASN A 521 33.43 14.42 19.14
N SER A 522 34.10 13.32 19.49
CA SER A 522 34.12 12.08 18.71
C SER A 522 32.70 11.51 18.53
N VAL A 523 32.46 10.72 17.46
CA VAL A 523 31.17 10.01 17.27
C VAL A 523 30.81 9.21 18.51
N SER A 524 31.80 8.58 19.14
CA SER A 524 31.66 7.83 20.39
C SER A 524 31.14 8.69 21.55
N GLU A 525 31.62 9.92 21.74
CA GLU A 525 31.12 10.79 22.82
C GLU A 525 29.67 11.20 22.59
N ILE A 526 29.33 11.56 21.35
CA ILE A 526 27.94 11.92 21.00
C ILE A 526 27.02 10.69 21.16
N LEU A 527 27.46 9.51 20.72
CA LEU A 527 26.70 8.27 20.90
C LEU A 527 26.59 7.86 22.37
N HIS A 528 27.61 8.15 23.20
CA HIS A 528 27.61 7.88 24.63
C HIS A 528 26.70 8.84 25.40
N GLU A 529 26.70 10.14 25.09
CA GLU A 529 25.70 11.09 25.60
C GLU A 529 24.27 10.67 25.20
N MET A 530 24.11 10.11 23.98
CA MET A 530 22.84 9.63 23.45
C MET A 530 22.37 8.30 24.05
N SER A 531 23.25 7.52 24.70
CA SER A 531 22.88 6.26 25.36
C SER A 531 22.24 6.51 26.72
N GLN A 532 22.56 7.64 27.37
CA GLN A 532 22.04 8.03 28.69
C GLN A 532 20.59 8.56 28.68
N VAL A 533 19.87 8.40 27.56
CA VAL A 533 18.51 8.90 27.43
C VAL A 533 17.55 8.14 28.34
N LYS A 534 16.86 8.87 29.23
CA LYS A 534 15.86 8.34 30.17
C LYS A 534 14.73 7.61 29.43
N ALA A 535 14.65 6.30 29.60
CA ALA A 535 13.52 5.50 29.16
C ALA A 535 12.39 5.55 30.20
N VAL A 536 11.15 5.74 29.74
CA VAL A 536 9.96 5.62 30.57
C VAL A 536 9.42 4.20 30.41
N ILE A 537 9.55 3.41 31.47
CA ILE A 537 8.92 2.08 31.54
C ILE A 537 7.48 2.30 31.97
N LEU A 538 6.54 1.87 31.13
CA LEU A 538 5.12 1.96 31.42
C LEU A 538 4.69 0.66 32.12
N ASP A 539 3.94 0.78 33.21
CA ASP A 539 3.56 -0.38 34.01
C ASP A 539 2.50 -1.24 33.29
N ARG A 540 2.54 -2.55 33.54
CA ARG A 540 1.72 -3.54 32.82
C ARG A 540 0.38 -3.71 33.53
N HIS A 541 -0.73 -3.57 32.81
CA HIS A 541 -2.00 -4.07 33.33
C HIS A 541 -1.99 -5.61 33.31
N SER A 542 -2.33 -6.21 34.46
CA SER A 542 -2.37 -7.65 34.71
C SER A 542 -3.54 -8.39 34.05
N SER A 543 -4.39 -7.72 33.26
CA SER A 543 -5.46 -8.38 32.51
C SER A 543 -4.95 -8.79 31.12
N GLY A 544 -5.18 -10.07 30.76
CA GLY A 544 -4.63 -10.76 29.58
C GLY A 544 -4.41 -9.86 28.35
N GLU A 545 -3.15 -9.55 28.07
CA GLU A 545 -2.79 -8.67 26.96
C GLU A 545 -3.03 -9.39 25.63
N HIS A 546 -4.07 -8.95 24.91
CA HIS A 546 -4.36 -9.45 23.58
C HIS A 546 -3.42 -8.84 22.56
N VAL A 547 -2.39 -9.57 22.15
CA VAL A 547 -1.51 -9.12 21.08
C VAL A 547 -2.16 -9.38 19.70
N PRO A 548 -2.35 -8.36 18.85
CA PRO A 548 -2.94 -8.54 17.53
C PRO A 548 -2.19 -9.59 16.72
N LYS A 549 -2.87 -10.66 16.35
CA LYS A 549 -2.33 -11.69 15.45
C LYS A 549 -2.55 -11.24 13.99
N PRO A 550 -1.52 -11.29 13.12
CA PRO A 550 -1.72 -10.98 11.72
C PRO A 550 -2.67 -12.00 11.09
N GLN A 551 -3.51 -11.52 10.17
CA GLN A 551 -4.46 -12.37 9.48
C GLN A 551 -3.74 -13.27 8.48
N GLY A 552 -3.96 -14.59 8.63
CA GLY A 552 -3.43 -15.59 7.71
C GLY A 552 -3.94 -15.40 6.28
N LEU A 553 -3.10 -15.77 5.31
CA LEU A 553 -3.43 -15.64 3.88
C LEU A 553 -4.66 -16.49 3.50
N LEU A 554 -4.80 -17.68 4.09
CA LEU A 554 -5.98 -18.52 3.91
C LEU A 554 -7.26 -17.87 4.43
N LEU A 555 -7.20 -17.10 5.52
CA LEU A 555 -8.36 -16.36 6.02
C LEU A 555 -8.80 -15.31 5.00
N LYS A 556 -7.84 -14.59 4.39
CA LYS A 556 -8.13 -13.61 3.34
C LYS A 556 -8.78 -14.27 2.12
N ALA A 557 -8.27 -15.44 1.72
CA ALA A 557 -8.85 -16.25 0.64
C ALA A 557 -10.28 -16.70 0.98
N ALA A 558 -10.50 -17.24 2.18
CA ALA A 558 -11.81 -17.70 2.63
C ALA A 558 -12.82 -16.55 2.73
N VAL A 559 -12.43 -15.41 3.29
CA VAL A 559 -13.28 -14.21 3.40
C VAL A 559 -13.66 -13.68 2.01
N ALA A 560 -12.70 -13.57 1.10
CA ALA A 560 -12.98 -13.15 -0.28
C ALA A 560 -13.88 -14.14 -1.02
N GLY A 561 -13.60 -15.44 -0.90
CA GLY A 561 -14.40 -16.50 -1.52
C GLY A 561 -15.83 -16.53 -0.99
N LEU A 562 -16.00 -16.54 0.33
CA LEU A 562 -17.31 -16.54 0.99
C LEU A 562 -18.12 -15.30 0.60
N ALA A 563 -17.52 -14.11 0.64
CA ALA A 563 -18.20 -12.88 0.26
C ALA A 563 -18.64 -12.90 -1.21
N SER A 564 -17.81 -13.45 -2.11
CA SER A 564 -18.14 -13.55 -3.54
C SER A 564 -19.33 -14.48 -3.77
N VAL A 565 -19.34 -15.66 -3.13
CA VAL A 565 -20.43 -16.62 -3.23
C VAL A 565 -21.71 -16.07 -2.57
N ALA A 566 -21.61 -15.51 -1.36
CA ALA A 566 -22.73 -14.92 -0.65
C ALA A 566 -23.36 -13.77 -1.43
N PHE A 567 -22.54 -12.92 -2.08
CA PHE A 567 -23.04 -11.86 -2.94
C PHE A 567 -23.82 -12.42 -4.13
N LEU A 568 -23.27 -13.38 -4.87
CA LEU A 568 -23.95 -13.95 -6.04
C LEU A 568 -25.24 -14.67 -5.66
N VAL A 569 -25.19 -15.53 -4.64
CA VAL A 569 -26.38 -16.27 -4.17
C VAL A 569 -27.45 -15.31 -3.69
N SER A 570 -27.12 -14.34 -2.83
CA SER A 570 -28.10 -13.36 -2.36
C SER A 570 -28.66 -12.51 -3.50
N LEU A 571 -27.84 -12.10 -4.47
CA LEU A 571 -28.30 -11.34 -5.63
C LEU A 571 -29.26 -12.14 -6.49
N VAL A 572 -28.94 -13.40 -6.78
CA VAL A 572 -29.81 -14.32 -7.53
C VAL A 572 -31.13 -14.53 -6.79
N CYS A 573 -31.09 -14.89 -5.50
CA CYS A 573 -32.28 -15.09 -4.69
C CYS A 573 -33.17 -13.84 -4.64
N LEU A 574 -32.61 -12.69 -4.24
CA LEU A 574 -33.36 -11.43 -4.12
C LEU A 574 -33.95 -11.00 -5.47
N THR A 575 -33.19 -11.17 -6.56
CA THR A 575 -33.69 -10.85 -7.90
C THR A 575 -34.85 -11.76 -8.30
N HIS A 576 -34.80 -13.06 -7.97
CA HIS A 576 -35.92 -13.98 -8.20
C HIS A 576 -37.17 -13.63 -7.41
N PHE A 577 -37.03 -13.25 -6.14
CA PHE A 577 -38.16 -12.93 -5.27
C PHE A 577 -38.81 -11.58 -5.63
N PHE A 578 -38.01 -10.54 -5.84
CA PHE A 578 -38.52 -9.16 -5.96
C PHE A 578 -38.78 -8.70 -7.39
N VAL A 579 -38.12 -9.27 -8.39
CA VAL A 579 -38.34 -8.89 -9.79
C VAL A 579 -39.24 -9.94 -10.44
N HIS A 580 -40.55 -9.67 -10.44
CA HIS A 580 -41.57 -10.55 -11.01
C HIS A 580 -41.44 -10.68 -12.54
N LYS A 581 -41.77 -11.86 -13.06
CA LYS A 581 -41.73 -12.19 -14.49
C LYS A 581 -42.97 -11.62 -15.18
N GLU A 582 -43.06 -10.30 -15.34
CA GLU A 582 -44.10 -9.77 -16.23
C GLU A 582 -43.78 -10.18 -17.68
N LYS A 583 -44.76 -10.83 -18.34
CA LYS A 583 -44.71 -11.12 -19.78
C LYS A 583 -44.35 -9.82 -20.52
N ARG A 584 -43.56 -9.94 -21.60
CA ARG A 584 -43.05 -8.89 -22.51
C ARG A 584 -44.10 -7.88 -23.08
N SER A 585 -45.33 -7.84 -22.56
CA SER A 585 -46.48 -7.08 -23.07
C SER A 585 -47.10 -6.05 -22.09
N SER A 586 -46.52 -5.78 -20.89
CA SER A 586 -46.95 -4.64 -20.04
C SER A 586 -46.06 -3.40 -20.28
N PRO A 587 -46.61 -2.16 -20.24
CA PRO A 587 -45.85 -0.93 -20.49
C PRO A 587 -45.02 -0.45 -19.28
N ASN A 588 -45.14 -1.11 -18.13
CA ASN A 588 -44.55 -0.65 -16.87
C ASN A 588 -43.16 -1.27 -16.67
N LYS A 589 -42.13 -0.60 -17.19
CA LYS A 589 -40.74 -0.95 -16.88
C LYS A 589 -40.51 -0.89 -15.37
N THR A 590 -39.80 -1.88 -14.84
CA THR A 590 -39.38 -1.89 -13.44
C THR A 590 -38.58 -0.62 -13.12
N PRO A 591 -38.91 0.09 -12.03
CA PRO A 591 -38.12 1.24 -11.59
C PRO A 591 -36.66 0.86 -11.32
N SER A 592 -35.72 1.73 -11.71
CA SER A 592 -34.27 1.46 -11.57
C SER A 592 -33.83 1.31 -10.10
N TRP A 593 -34.50 2.02 -9.18
CA TRP A 593 -34.20 1.98 -7.75
C TRP A 593 -34.37 0.58 -7.14
N ILE A 594 -35.23 -0.28 -7.70
CA ILE A 594 -35.41 -1.65 -7.23
C ILE A 594 -34.12 -2.43 -7.44
N SER A 595 -33.56 -2.39 -8.66
CA SER A 595 -32.31 -3.08 -8.96
C SER A 595 -31.14 -2.56 -8.12
N ASP A 596 -31.06 -1.24 -7.91
CA ASP A 596 -30.02 -0.63 -7.08
C ASP A 596 -30.12 -1.10 -5.62
N THR A 597 -31.35 -1.15 -5.08
CA THR A 597 -31.62 -1.61 -3.71
C THR A 597 -31.23 -3.07 -3.54
N LEU A 598 -31.57 -3.94 -4.50
CA LEU A 598 -31.21 -5.37 -4.43
C LEU A 598 -29.69 -5.56 -4.38
N VAL A 599 -28.93 -4.81 -5.18
CA VAL A 599 -27.46 -4.86 -5.15
C VAL A 599 -26.90 -4.40 -3.81
N LEU A 600 -27.45 -3.33 -3.24
CA LEU A 600 -27.04 -2.84 -1.92
C LEU A 600 -27.34 -3.87 -0.82
N CYS A 601 -28.52 -4.49 -0.83
CA CYS A 601 -28.87 -5.56 0.10
C CYS A 601 -27.93 -6.76 -0.03
N SER A 602 -27.66 -7.25 -1.26
CA SER A 602 -26.71 -8.33 -1.50
C SER A 602 -25.30 -8.00 -1.03
N PHE A 603 -24.84 -6.76 -1.23
CA PHE A 603 -23.55 -6.28 -0.75
C PHE A 603 -23.47 -6.26 0.78
N VAL A 604 -24.52 -5.79 1.46
CA VAL A 604 -24.60 -5.79 2.93
C VAL A 604 -24.62 -7.22 3.47
N ILE A 605 -25.37 -8.14 2.86
CA ILE A 605 -25.40 -9.56 3.24
C ILE A 605 -24.00 -10.16 3.10
N ALA A 606 -23.35 -10.00 1.95
CA ALA A 606 -22.03 -10.55 1.68
C ALA A 606 -20.96 -10.04 2.66
N THR A 607 -20.95 -8.73 2.91
CA THR A 607 -20.01 -8.11 3.86
C THR A 607 -20.29 -8.48 5.31
N SER A 608 -21.56 -8.65 5.69
CA SER A 608 -21.94 -9.12 7.03
C SER A 608 -21.50 -10.57 7.27
N CYS A 609 -21.73 -11.48 6.30
CA CYS A 609 -21.24 -12.87 6.38
C CYS A 609 -19.71 -12.94 6.48
N ALA A 610 -19.01 -12.10 5.72
CA ALA A 610 -17.56 -11.97 5.80
C ALA A 610 -17.10 -11.47 7.18
N ALA A 611 -17.78 -10.46 7.72
CA ALA A 611 -17.46 -9.89 9.03
C ALA A 611 -17.70 -10.87 10.17
N THR A 612 -18.84 -11.58 10.18
CA THR A 612 -19.15 -12.59 11.20
C THR A 612 -18.11 -13.72 11.20
N MET A 613 -17.73 -14.22 10.01
CA MET A 613 -16.67 -15.22 9.90
C MET A 613 -15.32 -14.70 10.39
N ALA A 614 -14.94 -13.47 10.01
CA ALA A 614 -13.68 -12.87 10.44
C ALA A 614 -13.63 -12.69 11.97
N VAL A 615 -14.74 -12.26 12.58
CA VAL A 615 -14.86 -12.10 14.04
C VAL A 615 -14.84 -13.45 14.75
N ALA A 616 -15.65 -14.43 14.31
CA ALA A 616 -15.70 -15.76 14.92
C ALA A 616 -14.32 -16.44 14.92
N LEU A 617 -13.60 -16.36 13.79
CA LEU A 617 -12.24 -16.90 13.66
C LEU A 617 -11.18 -16.08 14.42
N SER A 618 -11.46 -14.81 14.74
CA SER A 618 -10.59 -14.01 15.60
C SER A 618 -10.80 -14.34 17.09
N MET A 619 -12.03 -14.68 17.51
CA MET A 619 -12.38 -15.05 18.88
C MET A 619 -11.96 -16.47 19.25
N GLY A 620 -12.05 -17.43 18.31
CA GLY A 620 -11.67 -18.83 18.55
C GLY A 620 -10.17 -19.11 18.67
N ARG A 621 -9.31 -18.08 18.66
CA ARG A 621 -7.85 -18.22 18.75
C ARG A 621 -7.43 -17.97 20.19
N LYS A 622 -7.04 -19.04 20.90
CA LYS A 622 -6.49 -18.96 22.26
C LYS A 622 -5.35 -17.93 22.31
N ASP A 623 -5.46 -16.99 23.23
CA ASP A 623 -4.45 -15.97 23.46
C ASP A 623 -3.16 -16.61 23.93
N VAL A 624 -2.05 -16.27 23.29
CA VAL A 624 -0.74 -16.60 23.82
C VAL A 624 -0.53 -15.69 25.01
N HIS A 625 -0.54 -16.26 26.21
CA HIS A 625 -0.10 -15.55 27.41
C HIS A 625 1.38 -15.26 27.25
N VAL A 626 1.74 -14.02 26.91
CA VAL A 626 3.13 -13.58 26.93
C VAL A 626 3.53 -13.48 28.41
N PRO A 627 4.47 -14.32 28.90
CA PRO A 627 4.88 -14.28 30.30
C PRO A 627 5.30 -12.85 30.67
N ALA A 628 5.02 -12.44 31.91
CA ALA A 628 5.66 -11.24 32.45
C ALA A 628 7.18 -11.44 32.35
N VAL A 629 7.86 -10.55 31.62
CA VAL A 629 9.32 -10.52 31.68
C VAL A 629 9.67 -10.27 33.15
N PRO A 630 10.43 -11.16 33.82
CA PRO A 630 10.81 -10.93 35.19
C PRO A 630 11.59 -9.63 35.26
N ARG A 631 11.19 -8.77 36.20
CA ARG A 631 11.82 -7.47 36.54
C ARG A 631 13.34 -7.56 36.75
N ASN A 632 13.87 -8.79 36.88
CA ASN A 632 15.28 -9.10 37.05
C ASN A 632 16.10 -9.30 35.76
N LYS A 633 15.51 -9.35 34.56
CA LYS A 633 16.28 -9.41 33.29
C LYS A 633 16.57 -8.04 32.66
N SER A 634 16.06 -6.95 33.23
CA SER A 634 16.47 -5.58 32.86
C SER A 634 17.57 -5.02 33.77
N LYS A 635 18.09 -5.80 34.73
CA LYS A 635 19.26 -5.46 35.55
C LYS A 635 20.60 -5.85 34.93
N SER A 636 20.61 -6.40 33.71
CA SER A 636 21.84 -6.71 32.97
C SER A 636 22.09 -5.75 31.80
N ALA A 637 21.81 -4.47 32.01
CA ALA A 637 22.30 -3.39 31.16
C ALA A 637 22.66 -2.13 31.98
N GLU A 638 22.95 -2.32 33.27
CA GLU A 638 23.66 -1.32 34.08
C GLU A 638 25.13 -1.74 34.15
N THR A 639 25.99 -0.83 33.72
CA THR A 639 27.45 -0.85 33.90
C THR A 639 28.21 -1.92 33.12
N CYS A 640 28.46 -1.67 31.83
CA CYS A 640 29.64 -2.22 31.16
C CYS A 640 30.69 -1.11 31.11
N SER A 641 31.41 -0.95 32.22
CA SER A 641 32.63 -0.16 32.30
C SER A 641 33.80 -1.15 32.33
N GLU A 642 34.14 -1.75 31.19
CA GLU A 642 35.44 -2.41 31.04
C GLU A 642 35.97 -2.18 29.61
N ASN A 643 37.01 -1.35 29.54
CA ASN A 643 38.05 -1.24 28.49
C ASN A 643 37.68 -1.69 27.07
N VAL A 644 37.06 -0.78 26.31
CA VAL A 644 36.90 -0.91 24.86
C VAL A 644 38.22 -0.52 24.17
N GLN A 645 38.93 -1.49 23.61
CA GLN A 645 40.02 -1.24 22.67
C GLN A 645 39.46 -0.62 21.37
N ASN A 646 40.03 0.52 20.98
CA ASN A 646 39.72 1.26 19.76
C ASN A 646 39.94 0.40 18.50
N VAL A 647 38.86 -0.07 17.87
CA VAL A 647 38.87 -0.70 16.53
C VAL A 647 38.00 0.10 15.55
N TRP A 648 38.26 1.40 15.40
CA TRP A 648 37.50 2.27 14.48
C TRP A 648 38.46 2.93 13.50
N GLY A 649 38.24 2.67 12.21
CA GLY A 649 38.80 3.48 11.14
C GLY A 649 37.89 4.67 10.88
N GLU A 650 38.35 5.87 11.28
CA GLU A 650 37.85 7.19 10.88
C GLU A 650 36.34 7.31 10.57
N ASP A 651 35.51 7.29 11.61
CA ASP A 651 34.12 7.73 11.50
C ASP A 651 34.04 9.27 11.40
N GLU A 652 33.93 9.79 10.17
CA GLU A 652 33.87 11.24 9.91
C GLU A 652 32.47 11.83 10.17
N ILE A 653 32.35 12.69 11.18
CA ILE A 653 31.25 13.66 11.27
C ILE A 653 31.66 14.91 10.49
N ASN A 654 30.86 15.25 9.48
CA ASN A 654 31.04 16.44 8.67
C ASN A 654 30.00 17.50 9.07
N PHE A 655 30.47 18.60 9.68
CA PHE A 655 29.63 19.77 9.99
C PHE A 655 29.62 20.78 8.82
N GLY A 656 28.50 21.47 8.65
CA GLY A 656 28.30 22.53 7.65
C GLY A 656 28.32 22.06 6.19
N LYS A 657 28.55 20.77 5.92
CA LYS A 657 28.68 20.21 4.57
C LYS A 657 27.52 19.29 4.24
N ARG A 658 27.14 19.24 2.96
CA ARG A 658 26.23 18.23 2.42
C ARG A 658 27.03 17.03 1.91
N PRO A 659 26.48 15.80 1.95
CA PRO A 659 27.17 14.64 1.42
C PRO A 659 27.48 14.82 -0.07
N ASN A 660 28.76 14.78 -0.44
CA ASN A 660 29.16 14.71 -1.84
C ASN A 660 29.01 13.26 -2.32
N LEU A 661 27.86 12.95 -2.88
CA LEU A 661 27.51 11.61 -3.33
C LEU A 661 28.39 11.12 -4.49
N VAL A 662 28.93 12.03 -5.31
CA VAL A 662 29.84 11.66 -6.41
C VAL A 662 31.14 11.12 -5.84
N ASP A 663 31.71 11.81 -4.86
CA ASP A 663 32.95 11.40 -4.20
C ASP A 663 32.77 10.08 -3.47
N ILE A 664 31.68 9.95 -2.68
CA ILE A 664 31.36 8.72 -1.95
C ILE A 664 31.23 7.52 -2.90
N VAL A 665 30.55 7.71 -4.03
CA VAL A 665 30.40 6.65 -5.03
C VAL A 665 31.72 6.35 -5.74
N SER A 666 32.56 7.35 -6.01
CA SER A 666 33.88 7.17 -6.62
C SER A 666 34.85 6.41 -5.71
N GLU A 667 34.80 6.66 -4.40
CA GLU A 667 35.55 5.93 -3.39
C GLU A 667 35.13 4.46 -3.35
N LEU A 668 33.82 4.20 -3.38
CA LEU A 668 33.28 2.84 -3.49
C LEU A 668 33.75 2.12 -4.76
N GLN A 669 33.89 2.83 -5.89
CA GLN A 669 34.42 2.24 -7.12
C GLN A 669 35.88 1.82 -6.99
N ASN A 670 36.68 2.65 -6.32
CA ASN A 670 38.10 2.38 -6.10
C ASN A 670 38.31 1.24 -5.11
N GLU A 671 37.44 1.11 -4.10
CA GLU A 671 37.52 0.06 -3.08
C GLU A 671 37.01 -1.32 -3.54
N GLN A 672 36.00 -1.40 -4.43
CA GLN A 672 35.16 -2.62 -4.57
C GLN A 672 35.29 -3.45 -5.86
N GLY A 673 36.17 -3.08 -6.80
CA GLY A 673 36.34 -3.85 -8.04
C GLY A 673 35.01 -4.13 -8.78
N ARG A 674 34.84 -5.33 -9.33
CA ARG A 674 33.72 -5.72 -10.23
C ARG A 674 32.46 -6.23 -9.47
N SER A 675 32.03 -5.49 -8.45
CA SER A 675 30.92 -5.91 -7.56
C SER A 675 29.62 -5.13 -7.82
N GLU A 676 28.48 -5.76 -7.56
CA GLU A 676 27.14 -5.15 -7.62
C GLU A 676 26.79 -4.55 -6.25
N VAL A 677 26.45 -3.26 -6.22
CA VAL A 677 26.14 -2.51 -4.97
C VAL A 677 24.68 -2.13 -4.94
N GLY A 678 24.01 -2.43 -3.81
CA GLY A 678 22.66 -1.99 -3.53
C GLY A 678 22.67 -0.60 -2.91
N VAL A 679 22.13 0.40 -3.60
CA VAL A 679 22.02 1.78 -3.11
C VAL A 679 20.59 2.02 -2.64
N PHE A 680 20.38 2.10 -1.33
CA PHE A 680 19.08 2.35 -0.72
C PHE A 680 19.00 3.78 -0.20
N VAL A 681 17.93 4.49 -0.54
CA VAL A 681 17.77 5.91 -0.18
C VAL A 681 16.43 6.14 0.50
N CYS A 682 16.45 6.80 1.66
CA CYS A 682 15.25 7.20 2.38
C CYS A 682 15.39 8.62 2.93
N GLY A 683 14.50 9.54 2.53
CA GLY A 683 14.59 10.94 2.93
C GLY A 683 13.83 11.87 1.98
N PRO A 684 14.12 13.19 2.00
CA PRO A 684 13.46 14.16 1.15
C PRO A 684 13.58 13.84 -0.35
N ASP A 685 12.59 14.23 -1.16
CA ASP A 685 12.58 13.98 -2.60
C ASP A 685 13.84 14.53 -3.31
N SER A 686 14.39 15.66 -2.83
CA SER A 686 15.63 16.24 -3.35
C SER A 686 16.84 15.31 -3.14
N LEU A 687 16.93 14.65 -1.98
CA LEU A 687 17.98 13.67 -1.69
C LEU A 687 17.83 12.43 -2.57
N GLN A 688 16.60 11.90 -2.68
CA GLN A 688 16.31 10.74 -3.54
C GLN A 688 16.67 10.99 -5.01
N ARG A 689 16.28 12.16 -5.55
CA ARG A 689 16.62 12.57 -6.93
C ARG A 689 18.13 12.71 -7.13
N SER A 690 18.83 13.30 -6.16
CA SER A 690 20.28 13.48 -6.21
C SER A 690 21.01 12.14 -6.29
N VAL A 691 20.69 11.20 -5.39
CA VAL A 691 21.31 9.85 -5.41
C VAL A 691 20.95 9.10 -6.69
N ALA A 692 19.70 9.14 -7.13
CA ALA A 692 19.28 8.49 -8.37
C ALA A 692 20.03 9.03 -9.60
N SER A 693 20.25 10.35 -9.66
CA SER A 693 21.04 11.00 -10.71
C SER A 693 22.49 10.51 -10.73
N VAL A 694 23.14 10.43 -9.55
CA VAL A 694 24.51 9.93 -9.43
C VAL A 694 24.60 8.46 -9.84
N CYS A 695 23.70 7.60 -9.34
CA CYS A 695 23.67 6.19 -9.75
C CYS A 695 23.54 6.02 -11.27
N ARG A 696 22.69 6.84 -11.91
CA ARG A 696 22.50 6.80 -13.36
C ARG A 696 23.73 7.29 -14.12
N ALA A 697 24.35 8.39 -13.70
CA ALA A 697 25.55 8.93 -14.34
C ALA A 697 26.68 7.89 -14.34
N THR A 698 26.89 7.25 -13.19
CA THR A 698 27.87 6.18 -13.00
C THR A 698 27.59 4.95 -13.89
N CYS A 699 26.32 4.55 -14.01
CA CYS A 699 25.92 3.43 -14.87
C CYS A 699 25.90 3.77 -16.37
N SER A 700 25.76 5.05 -16.75
CA SER A 700 25.67 5.53 -18.15
C SER A 700 27.02 5.78 -18.81
N GLN A 701 28.14 5.82 -18.06
CA GLN A 701 29.51 5.78 -18.60
C GLN A 701 29.85 4.40 -19.22
N LYS A 702 28.95 3.90 -20.08
CA LYS A 702 28.84 2.54 -20.61
C LYS A 702 29.85 2.21 -21.71
N TYR A 703 30.43 3.20 -22.38
CA TYR A 703 31.31 2.98 -23.55
C TYR A 703 32.78 3.33 -23.23
N GLY A 704 33.58 2.37 -22.72
CA GLY A 704 35.05 2.58 -22.70
C GLY A 704 35.91 1.71 -21.78
N ARG A 705 35.58 1.53 -20.48
CA ARG A 705 36.50 0.89 -19.50
C ARG A 705 36.00 -0.45 -18.94
N LYS A 706 36.92 -1.40 -18.72
CA LYS A 706 36.68 -2.83 -18.36
C LYS A 706 36.42 -3.10 -16.87
N ASN A 707 36.65 -2.15 -15.96
CA ASN A 707 36.35 -2.26 -14.51
C ASN A 707 35.12 -1.42 -14.17
N LYS A 708 33.97 -2.03 -13.86
CA LYS A 708 32.73 -1.26 -13.59
C LYS A 708 31.93 -1.83 -12.42
N LEU A 709 31.70 -0.95 -11.44
CA LEU A 709 30.75 -1.10 -10.34
C LEU A 709 29.32 -0.96 -10.87
N LEU A 710 28.44 -1.92 -10.59
CA LEU A 710 27.02 -1.83 -10.96
C LEU A 710 26.21 -1.30 -9.77
N LEU A 711 25.74 -0.06 -9.85
CA LEU A 711 24.90 0.54 -8.82
C LEU A 711 23.42 0.30 -9.12
N ARG A 712 22.71 -0.32 -8.18
CA ARG A 712 21.27 -0.49 -8.26
C ARG A 712 20.56 0.38 -7.24
N PHE A 713 19.84 1.37 -7.75
CA PHE A 713 19.09 2.33 -6.94
C PHE A 713 17.76 1.75 -6.44
N HIS A 714 17.51 1.91 -5.15
CA HIS A 714 16.27 1.57 -4.47
C HIS A 714 15.79 2.76 -3.64
N SER A 715 14.62 3.28 -4.01
CA SER A 715 13.95 4.29 -3.21
C SER A 715 13.11 3.61 -2.12
N VAL A 716 13.43 3.87 -0.87
CA VAL A 716 12.61 3.48 0.27
C VAL A 716 11.84 4.72 0.70
N ASN A 717 10.64 4.90 0.15
CA ASN A 717 9.82 6.09 0.42
C ASN A 717 8.53 5.70 1.15
N PHE A 718 8.26 6.38 2.27
CA PHE A 718 7.07 6.20 3.10
C PHE A 718 6.12 7.41 3.05
N SER A 719 6.17 8.20 1.97
CA SER A 719 5.21 9.28 1.74
C SER A 719 3.85 8.72 1.32
N LEU A 720 3.02 8.33 2.30
CA LEU A 720 1.60 8.03 2.10
C LEU A 720 0.77 9.31 1.95
#